data_AF-A0A962CBF3-F1
#
_entry.id   AF-A0A962CBF3-F1
#
_cell.length_a   1.000
_cell.length_b   1.000
_cell.length_c   1.000
_cell.angle_alpha   90.00
_cell.angle_beta   90.00
_cell.angle_gamma   90.00
#
_symmetry.space_group_name_H-M   'P 1'
#
loop_
_entity.id
_entity.type
_entity.pdbx_description
1 polymer ?
#
loop_
_entity_poly.entity_id
_entity_poly.type
_entity_poly.pdbx_seq_one_letter_code
_entity_poly.pdbx_strand_id
1 'polypeptide(L)'
;MSLAVLQQSRTRVRRRRAAIVLASSLPVLVPALLVLALHAPIAMTLAGLLLAVAVLAWLLQRALRPIDMLWVARRFETAVPLLEDSTDLLLRPADDESPLQRLQRERIRARLDKIPPPELRPHWPWRRITFGVLCGVAILLLLPFWPQGGRHEQADGGLPVADLPAPATVIRIAAGTLEVEAPAYTGLARRREAGLETEAVEGSKLRWTIRFDPQPTAAALVFLDGSRLPLAEQGGQWTAERILADSVLYRIAPESTLPLAEDRLYRLDATIDHAPEIRVIEPERTLSQVADGQHIWTLDFEVDDDFGLGDARLSLTLAQGSGEQVSVSERSLTLKAEQGGSERHRRYRQRIAIDRLGMAAGDDLIVRLEIADNRQPKPNVARSAGYILRWPSELSAPSEGVEGIVQKVLPAYFRSQRQIIIDTEALIGERASLAAEAFLSRSDSIGVDQKILRLRYGQFLGEEFESGRAEARVAESHDEEHKPEQADALAGDHSHEGSAEPAAGFGRADDILAEYGHTHDHAEAATLLDPETKKILKSALAEMWQAELHLRQGAPAKALPYENRALGFIKQVQQSTRIYLARVGLELPPVDESRRLSGERAGLRDPRGVLVATSVEEQPLIDAYQALQDGGLPEFEVLEAWLRERGKRLPDALGLIAAADALKREPACATCRRQLQDRLWAALPTPAAGTRQRAEPDPAGRQYLDILAGEAQP
;
A
#
# COMPACT_ATOMS: atom_id res chain seq x y z
N MET A 1 -24.86 -39.10 -5.52
CA MET A 1 -26.24 -38.54 -5.47
C MET A 1 -26.19 -37.03 -5.62
N SER A 2 -25.37 -36.34 -4.82
CA SER A 2 -24.80 -34.99 -5.08
C SER A 2 -25.43 -34.13 -6.20
N LEU A 3 -25.07 -34.32 -7.48
CA LEU A 3 -25.54 -33.48 -8.59
C LEU A 3 -27.07 -33.43 -8.71
N ALA A 4 -27.76 -34.55 -8.48
CA ALA A 4 -29.22 -34.61 -8.50
C ALA A 4 -29.85 -33.83 -7.34
N VAL A 5 -29.18 -33.76 -6.18
CA VAL A 5 -29.61 -32.93 -5.04
C VAL A 5 -29.50 -31.44 -5.40
N LEU A 6 -28.39 -31.01 -6.01
CA LEU A 6 -28.22 -29.64 -6.50
C LEU A 6 -29.28 -29.27 -7.55
N GLN A 7 -29.57 -30.17 -8.51
CA GLN A 7 -30.63 -29.97 -9.50
C GLN A 7 -32.04 -29.92 -8.87
N GLN A 8 -32.31 -30.76 -7.86
CA GLN A 8 -33.60 -30.75 -7.14
C GLN A 8 -33.77 -29.45 -6.33
N SER A 9 -32.73 -28.98 -5.66
CA SER A 9 -32.73 -27.66 -5.00
C SER A 9 -32.93 -26.53 -6.00
N ARG A 10 -32.24 -26.55 -7.15
CA ARG A 10 -32.41 -25.57 -8.24
C ARG A 10 -33.87 -25.49 -8.71
N THR A 11 -34.52 -26.63 -8.94
CA THR A 11 -35.93 -26.67 -9.38
C THR A 11 -36.89 -26.22 -8.28
N ARG A 12 -36.66 -26.60 -7.01
CA ARG A 12 -37.44 -26.11 -5.85
C ARG A 12 -37.37 -24.58 -5.73
N VAL A 13 -36.18 -23.99 -5.84
CA VAL A 13 -35.99 -22.52 -5.75
C VAL A 13 -36.59 -21.80 -6.96
N ARG A 14 -36.40 -22.31 -8.19
CA ARG A 14 -37.02 -21.72 -9.41
C ARG A 14 -38.55 -21.78 -9.33
N ARG A 15 -39.16 -22.90 -8.91
CA ARG A 15 -40.61 -23.00 -8.68
C ARG A 15 -41.09 -21.98 -7.63
N ARG A 16 -40.37 -21.83 -6.51
CA ARG A 16 -40.70 -20.84 -5.46
C ARG A 16 -40.63 -19.40 -5.97
N ARG A 17 -39.58 -19.01 -6.70
CA ARG A 17 -39.49 -17.64 -7.28
C ARG A 17 -40.56 -17.39 -8.33
N ALA A 18 -40.86 -18.35 -9.20
CA ALA A 18 -41.95 -18.23 -10.18
C ALA A 18 -43.30 -18.01 -9.48
N ALA A 19 -43.61 -18.80 -8.45
CA ALA A 19 -44.83 -18.64 -7.65
C ALA A 19 -44.89 -17.28 -6.93
N ILE A 20 -43.77 -16.76 -6.42
CA ILE A 20 -43.70 -15.41 -5.83
C ILE A 20 -44.00 -14.33 -6.88
N VAL A 21 -43.39 -14.40 -8.06
CA VAL A 21 -43.62 -13.42 -9.15
C VAL A 21 -45.10 -13.43 -9.58
N LEU A 22 -45.68 -14.61 -9.80
CA LEU A 22 -47.09 -14.78 -10.16
C LEU A 22 -48.00 -14.20 -9.08
N ALA A 23 -47.80 -14.58 -7.81
CA ALA A 23 -48.60 -14.09 -6.68
C ALA A 23 -48.49 -12.57 -6.45
N SER A 24 -47.39 -11.93 -6.83
CA SER A 24 -47.23 -10.47 -6.73
C SER A 24 -47.72 -9.67 -7.93
N SER A 25 -47.90 -10.30 -9.10
CA SER A 25 -48.20 -9.60 -10.37
C SER A 25 -49.61 -9.84 -10.89
N LEU A 26 -50.13 -11.07 -10.81
CA LEU A 26 -51.50 -11.40 -11.23
C LEU A 26 -52.58 -10.54 -10.55
N PRO A 27 -52.50 -10.21 -9.24
CA PRO A 27 -53.51 -9.37 -8.59
C PRO A 27 -53.61 -7.93 -9.14
N VAL A 28 -52.60 -7.43 -9.85
CA VAL A 28 -52.62 -6.10 -10.47
C VAL A 28 -52.89 -6.19 -11.98
N LEU A 29 -52.25 -7.15 -12.66
CA LEU A 29 -52.39 -7.33 -14.11
C LEU A 29 -53.82 -7.75 -14.51
N VAL A 30 -54.50 -8.60 -13.72
CA VAL A 30 -55.85 -9.07 -14.07
C VAL A 30 -56.90 -7.95 -13.94
N PRO A 31 -56.97 -7.16 -12.84
CA PRO A 31 -57.82 -5.98 -12.79
C PRO A 31 -57.51 -4.93 -13.87
N ALA A 32 -56.23 -4.60 -14.11
CA ALA A 32 -55.87 -3.60 -15.12
C ALA A 32 -56.31 -4.03 -16.54
N LEU A 33 -56.22 -5.32 -16.85
CA LEU A 33 -56.70 -5.88 -18.12
C LEU A 33 -58.24 -5.92 -18.19
N LEU A 34 -58.94 -6.13 -17.07
CA LEU A 34 -60.40 -6.04 -16.99
C LEU A 34 -60.90 -4.60 -17.23
N VAL A 35 -60.26 -3.59 -16.62
CA VAL A 35 -60.54 -2.17 -16.90
C VAL A 35 -60.39 -1.88 -18.40
N LEU A 36 -59.27 -2.31 -18.99
CA LEU A 36 -59.02 -2.12 -20.41
C LEU A 36 -60.07 -2.84 -21.28
N ALA A 37 -60.48 -4.06 -20.90
CA ALA A 37 -61.50 -4.84 -21.61
C ALA A 37 -62.90 -4.22 -21.56
N LEU A 38 -63.21 -3.41 -20.54
CA LEU A 38 -64.50 -2.74 -20.37
C LEU A 38 -64.57 -1.35 -21.01
N HIS A 39 -63.43 -0.70 -21.25
CA HIS A 39 -63.38 0.71 -21.67
C HIS A 39 -62.61 0.99 -22.98
N ALA A 40 -61.97 -0.02 -23.60
CA ALA A 40 -61.20 0.15 -24.84
C ALA A 40 -61.68 -0.79 -25.97
N PRO A 41 -61.51 -0.42 -27.25
CA PRO A 41 -61.88 -1.28 -28.37
C PRO A 41 -61.04 -2.57 -28.39
N ILE A 42 -61.61 -3.67 -28.89
CA ILE A 42 -61.06 -5.04 -28.83
C ILE A 42 -59.58 -5.14 -29.29
N ALA A 43 -59.16 -4.36 -30.30
CA ALA A 43 -57.76 -4.31 -30.73
C ALA A 43 -56.80 -3.84 -29.61
N MET A 44 -57.20 -2.86 -28.81
CA MET A 44 -56.42 -2.39 -27.65
C MET A 44 -56.44 -3.40 -26.50
N THR A 45 -57.55 -4.13 -26.29
CA THR A 45 -57.63 -5.15 -25.23
C THR A 45 -56.70 -6.33 -25.54
N LEU A 46 -56.63 -6.75 -26.80
CA LEU A 46 -55.68 -7.75 -27.29
C LEU A 46 -54.22 -7.27 -27.20
N ALA A 47 -53.94 -6.00 -27.56
CA ALA A 47 -52.62 -5.41 -27.39
C ALA A 47 -52.19 -5.35 -25.91
N GLY A 48 -53.11 -4.98 -25.01
CA GLY A 48 -52.89 -4.99 -23.56
C GLY A 48 -52.66 -6.39 -22.99
N LEU A 49 -53.36 -7.41 -23.51
CA LEU A 49 -53.11 -8.82 -23.15
C LEU A 49 -51.71 -9.26 -23.57
N LEU A 50 -51.30 -8.97 -24.81
CA LEU A 50 -49.95 -9.28 -25.30
C LEU A 50 -48.88 -8.56 -24.47
N LEU A 51 -49.10 -7.29 -24.12
CA LEU A 51 -48.19 -6.52 -23.26
C LEU A 51 -48.12 -7.10 -21.84
N ALA A 52 -49.24 -7.46 -21.23
CA ALA A 52 -49.28 -8.06 -19.90
C ALA A 52 -48.56 -9.43 -19.86
N VAL A 53 -48.74 -10.25 -20.90
CA VAL A 53 -48.02 -11.52 -21.07
C VAL A 53 -46.52 -11.28 -21.28
N ALA A 54 -46.13 -10.31 -22.10
CA ALA A 54 -44.73 -9.96 -22.34
C ALA A 54 -44.03 -9.45 -21.06
N VAL A 55 -44.69 -8.57 -20.30
CA VAL A 55 -44.20 -8.07 -19.01
C VAL A 55 -44.08 -9.21 -18.00
N LEU A 56 -45.07 -10.09 -17.89
CA LEU A 56 -45.01 -11.25 -16.99
C LEU A 56 -43.90 -12.23 -17.38
N ALA A 57 -43.72 -12.50 -18.68
CA ALA A 57 -42.64 -13.33 -19.20
C ALA A 57 -41.25 -12.70 -18.92
N TRP A 58 -41.11 -11.38 -19.10
CA TRP A 58 -39.88 -10.65 -18.76
C TRP A 58 -39.58 -10.67 -17.26
N LEU A 59 -40.57 -10.47 -16.40
CA LEU A 59 -40.43 -10.56 -14.94
C LEU A 59 -40.01 -11.97 -14.49
N LEU A 60 -40.64 -13.02 -15.04
CA LEU A 60 -40.26 -14.40 -14.79
C LEU A 60 -38.85 -14.70 -15.30
N GLN A 61 -38.51 -14.25 -16.51
CA GLN A 61 -37.16 -14.45 -17.08
C GLN A 61 -36.10 -13.73 -16.23
N ARG A 62 -36.33 -12.48 -15.81
CA ARG A 62 -35.44 -11.71 -14.92
C ARG A 62 -35.27 -12.35 -13.55
N ALA A 63 -36.34 -12.89 -12.96
CA ALA A 63 -36.31 -13.54 -11.65
C ALA A 63 -35.62 -14.92 -11.65
N LEU A 64 -35.65 -15.63 -12.80
CA LEU A 64 -35.20 -17.02 -12.95
C LEU A 64 -33.86 -17.19 -13.68
N ARG A 65 -33.42 -16.24 -14.53
CA ARG A 65 -32.09 -16.24 -15.17
C ARG A 65 -30.94 -16.44 -14.18
N PRO A 66 -30.83 -15.68 -13.06
CA PRO A 66 -29.72 -15.81 -12.12
C PRO A 66 -29.84 -17.02 -11.16
N ILE A 67 -30.56 -18.08 -11.55
CA ILE A 67 -30.60 -19.36 -10.82
C ILE A 67 -30.10 -20.46 -11.77
N ASP A 68 -28.79 -20.46 -11.96
CA ASP A 68 -28.02 -21.51 -12.62
C ASP A 68 -27.61 -22.61 -11.60
N MET A 69 -26.59 -23.42 -11.91
CA MET A 69 -26.04 -24.40 -10.97
C MET A 69 -25.02 -23.78 -10.01
N LEU A 70 -24.22 -22.81 -10.47
CA LEU A 70 -23.19 -22.12 -9.68
C LEU A 70 -23.81 -21.30 -8.54
N TRP A 71 -24.93 -20.63 -8.78
CA TRP A 71 -25.73 -19.96 -7.76
C TRP A 71 -26.20 -20.92 -6.67
N VAL A 72 -26.57 -22.16 -7.03
CA VAL A 72 -26.95 -23.18 -6.05
C VAL A 72 -25.74 -23.69 -5.29
N ALA A 73 -24.61 -23.97 -5.95
CA ALA A 73 -23.37 -24.38 -5.28
C ALA A 73 -22.92 -23.35 -4.23
N ARG A 74 -22.77 -22.08 -4.62
CA ARG A 74 -22.44 -20.97 -3.70
C ARG A 74 -23.44 -20.83 -2.54
N ARG A 75 -24.72 -21.19 -2.75
CA ARG A 75 -25.74 -21.17 -1.70
C ARG A 75 -25.68 -22.37 -0.75
N PHE A 76 -25.19 -23.52 -1.22
CA PHE A 76 -24.85 -24.65 -0.34
C PHE A 76 -23.68 -24.30 0.57
N GLU A 77 -22.61 -23.70 0.07
CA GLU A 77 -21.46 -23.23 0.88
C GLU A 77 -21.90 -22.30 2.01
N THR A 78 -22.62 -21.21 1.68
CA THR A 78 -23.12 -20.24 2.67
C THR A 78 -24.09 -20.82 3.72
N ALA A 79 -24.56 -22.06 3.53
CA ALA A 79 -25.49 -22.74 4.43
C ALA A 79 -24.85 -23.94 5.16
N VAL A 80 -23.71 -24.45 4.70
CA VAL A 80 -23.07 -25.67 5.21
C VAL A 80 -21.54 -25.50 5.17
N PRO A 81 -20.91 -24.93 6.21
CA PRO A 81 -19.45 -24.71 6.25
C PRO A 81 -18.58 -25.98 6.10
N LEU A 82 -19.18 -27.18 6.28
CA LEU A 82 -18.53 -28.47 6.04
C LEU A 82 -18.30 -28.78 4.55
N LEU A 83 -18.64 -27.88 3.63
CA LEU A 83 -18.42 -28.04 2.18
C LEU A 83 -17.12 -27.37 1.67
N GLU A 84 -16.38 -26.66 2.54
CA GLU A 84 -15.00 -26.16 2.28
C GLU A 84 -14.87 -25.32 0.98
N ASP A 85 -15.89 -24.53 0.62
CA ASP A 85 -15.94 -23.71 -0.60
C ASP A 85 -15.70 -24.52 -1.91
N SER A 86 -15.94 -25.84 -1.84
CA SER A 86 -15.51 -26.84 -2.83
C SER A 86 -16.67 -27.52 -3.59
N THR A 87 -17.92 -27.05 -3.44
CA THR A 87 -19.11 -27.59 -4.14
C THR A 87 -19.09 -27.32 -5.65
N ASP A 88 -18.28 -26.37 -6.15
CA ASP A 88 -18.15 -26.15 -7.60
C ASP A 88 -17.50 -27.36 -8.32
N LEU A 89 -16.63 -28.11 -7.64
CA LEU A 89 -16.04 -29.36 -8.13
C LEU A 89 -17.12 -30.42 -8.48
N LEU A 90 -18.30 -30.35 -7.85
CA LEU A 90 -19.44 -31.23 -8.20
C LEU A 90 -20.14 -30.84 -9.50
N LEU A 91 -19.72 -29.75 -10.16
CA LEU A 91 -20.25 -29.24 -11.43
C LEU A 91 -19.25 -29.35 -12.60
N ARG A 92 -17.99 -29.72 -12.34
CA ARG A 92 -16.94 -29.86 -13.36
C ARG A 92 -17.00 -31.24 -14.04
N PRO A 93 -16.56 -31.38 -15.30
CA PRO A 93 -16.30 -32.69 -15.90
C PRO A 93 -15.18 -33.40 -15.12
N ALA A 94 -15.20 -34.74 -15.10
CA ALA A 94 -14.26 -35.51 -14.28
C ALA A 94 -12.84 -35.62 -14.87
N ASP A 95 -12.69 -35.23 -16.14
CA ASP A 95 -11.53 -35.55 -16.97
C ASP A 95 -10.43 -34.47 -16.87
N ASP A 96 -10.80 -33.24 -16.51
CA ASP A 96 -9.87 -32.09 -16.26
C ASP A 96 -9.37 -31.99 -14.81
N GLU A 97 -9.76 -32.92 -13.92
CA GLU A 97 -9.49 -32.77 -12.47
C GLU A 97 -8.12 -33.32 -12.03
N SER A 98 -7.35 -32.48 -11.36
CA SER A 98 -6.08 -32.85 -10.73
C SER A 98 -6.29 -33.90 -9.61
N PRO A 99 -5.25 -34.68 -9.24
CA PRO A 99 -5.37 -35.71 -8.20
C PRO A 99 -5.95 -35.20 -6.87
N LEU A 100 -5.61 -33.97 -6.47
CA LEU A 100 -6.15 -33.32 -5.27
C LEU A 100 -7.60 -32.86 -5.44
N GLN A 101 -7.97 -32.34 -6.60
CA GLN A 101 -9.35 -31.94 -6.90
C GLN A 101 -10.29 -33.15 -6.87
N ARG A 102 -9.88 -34.30 -7.43
CA ARG A 102 -10.65 -35.55 -7.38
C ARG A 102 -10.89 -36.01 -5.94
N LEU A 103 -9.84 -36.02 -5.11
CA LEU A 103 -9.94 -36.42 -3.69
C LEU A 103 -10.81 -35.45 -2.88
N GLN A 104 -10.72 -34.14 -3.12
CA GLN A 104 -11.60 -33.16 -2.49
C GLN A 104 -13.06 -33.35 -2.96
N ARG A 105 -13.30 -33.54 -4.26
CA ARG A 105 -14.65 -33.80 -4.81
C ARG A 105 -15.29 -35.06 -4.20
N GLU A 106 -14.52 -36.12 -3.99
CA GLU A 106 -14.98 -37.33 -3.29
C GLU A 106 -15.31 -37.06 -1.82
N ARG A 107 -14.46 -36.31 -1.10
CA ARG A 107 -14.70 -35.85 0.28
C ARG A 107 -16.00 -35.03 0.38
N ILE A 108 -16.19 -34.04 -0.49
CA ILE A 108 -17.40 -33.20 -0.51
C ILE A 108 -18.63 -34.03 -0.86
N ARG A 109 -18.55 -34.94 -1.83
CA ARG A 109 -19.64 -35.88 -2.16
C ARG A 109 -20.02 -36.76 -0.96
N ALA A 110 -19.04 -37.32 -0.26
CA ALA A 110 -19.24 -38.18 0.91
C ALA A 110 -19.76 -37.42 2.16
N ARG A 111 -19.58 -36.09 2.22
CA ARG A 111 -20.23 -35.22 3.22
C ARG A 111 -21.64 -34.83 2.79
N LEU A 112 -21.84 -34.45 1.53
CA LEU A 112 -23.12 -34.00 0.99
C LEU A 112 -24.18 -35.12 0.98
N ASP A 113 -23.77 -36.37 0.70
CA ASP A 113 -24.66 -37.54 0.78
C ASP A 113 -24.98 -37.95 2.26
N LYS A 114 -24.42 -37.27 3.28
CA LYS A 114 -24.71 -37.46 4.73
C LYS A 114 -25.49 -36.30 5.39
N ILE A 115 -25.62 -35.15 4.74
CA ILE A 115 -26.20 -33.93 5.33
C ILE A 115 -27.58 -33.67 4.69
N PRO A 116 -28.64 -33.39 5.48
CA PRO A 116 -29.94 -33.03 4.90
C PRO A 116 -29.81 -31.73 4.08
N PRO A 117 -30.36 -31.66 2.85
CA PRO A 117 -30.14 -30.52 1.97
C PRO A 117 -30.73 -29.21 2.56
N PRO A 118 -29.96 -28.11 2.61
CA PRO A 118 -30.38 -26.86 3.24
C PRO A 118 -31.57 -26.23 2.54
N GLU A 119 -32.39 -25.50 3.31
CA GLU A 119 -33.59 -24.85 2.80
C GLU A 119 -33.27 -23.55 2.05
N LEU A 120 -33.07 -23.67 0.73
CA LEU A 120 -32.74 -22.54 -0.13
C LEU A 120 -33.98 -21.78 -0.68
N ARG A 121 -35.22 -22.20 -0.37
CA ARG A 121 -36.43 -21.52 -0.88
C ARG A 121 -36.63 -20.17 -0.18
N PRO A 122 -36.72 -19.04 -0.91
CA PRO A 122 -36.98 -17.75 -0.28
C PRO A 122 -38.34 -17.73 0.43
N HIS A 123 -38.40 -17.01 1.55
CA HIS A 123 -39.64 -16.72 2.28
C HIS A 123 -40.64 -15.97 1.39
N TRP A 124 -41.94 -16.16 1.65
CA TRP A 124 -42.98 -15.41 0.94
C TRP A 124 -42.89 -13.92 1.31
N PRO A 125 -42.79 -12.98 0.34
CA PRO A 125 -42.75 -11.55 0.62
C PRO A 125 -44.17 -11.02 0.87
N TRP A 126 -44.83 -11.51 1.94
CA TRP A 126 -46.25 -11.29 2.21
C TRP A 126 -46.67 -9.83 2.08
N ARG A 127 -45.90 -8.88 2.64
CA ARG A 127 -46.18 -7.42 2.53
C ARG A 127 -46.30 -6.92 1.07
N ARG A 128 -45.55 -7.49 0.12
CA ARG A 128 -45.65 -7.12 -1.31
C ARG A 128 -46.84 -7.78 -1.99
N ILE A 129 -47.19 -9.00 -1.58
CA ILE A 129 -48.36 -9.73 -2.10
C ILE A 129 -49.65 -9.06 -1.60
N THR A 130 -49.74 -8.73 -0.31
CA THR A 130 -50.89 -8.00 0.25
C THR A 130 -51.02 -6.61 -0.34
N PHE A 131 -49.91 -5.89 -0.55
CA PHE A 131 -49.94 -4.59 -1.25
C PHE A 131 -50.43 -4.73 -2.70
N GLY A 132 -49.92 -5.69 -3.47
CA GLY A 132 -50.40 -5.95 -4.84
C GLY A 132 -51.88 -6.33 -4.90
N VAL A 133 -52.37 -7.11 -3.93
CA VAL A 133 -53.81 -7.43 -3.79
C VAL A 133 -54.63 -6.18 -3.43
N LEU A 134 -54.15 -5.34 -2.50
CA LEU A 134 -54.82 -4.07 -2.15
C LEU A 134 -54.88 -3.10 -3.34
N CYS A 135 -53.81 -2.98 -4.14
CA CYS A 135 -53.82 -2.22 -5.38
C CYS A 135 -54.81 -2.81 -6.40
N GLY A 136 -54.86 -4.13 -6.55
CA GLY A 136 -55.84 -4.82 -7.39
C GLY A 136 -57.29 -4.53 -6.98
N VAL A 137 -57.58 -4.60 -5.69
CA VAL A 137 -58.90 -4.24 -5.13
C VAL A 137 -59.21 -2.76 -5.32
N ALA A 138 -58.24 -1.86 -5.12
CA ALA A 138 -58.43 -0.43 -5.37
C ALA A 138 -58.75 -0.13 -6.84
N ILE A 139 -58.08 -0.79 -7.80
CA ILE A 139 -58.39 -0.68 -9.23
C ILE A 139 -59.84 -1.15 -9.52
N LEU A 140 -60.29 -2.24 -8.91
CA LEU A 140 -61.66 -2.73 -9.04
C LEU A 140 -62.71 -1.83 -8.37
N LEU A 141 -62.36 -1.13 -7.29
CA LEU A 141 -63.24 -0.18 -6.60
C LEU A 141 -63.32 1.20 -7.29
N LEU A 142 -62.30 1.59 -8.07
CA LEU A 142 -62.27 2.84 -8.81
C LEU A 142 -62.92 2.75 -10.21
N LEU A 143 -63.16 1.55 -10.72
CA LEU A 143 -63.88 1.26 -11.96
C LEU A 143 -65.21 2.04 -12.15
N PRO A 144 -66.15 2.09 -11.17
CA PRO A 144 -67.38 2.87 -11.31
C PRO A 144 -67.19 4.40 -11.29
N PHE A 145 -66.00 4.89 -10.92
CA PHE A 145 -65.65 6.32 -10.90
C PHE A 145 -64.80 6.73 -12.11
N TRP A 146 -64.54 5.82 -13.06
CA TRP A 146 -63.72 6.12 -14.23
C TRP A 146 -64.45 7.10 -15.17
N PRO A 147 -63.91 8.30 -15.46
CA PRO A 147 -64.63 9.31 -16.20
C PRO A 147 -64.85 8.88 -17.65
N GLN A 148 -66.12 8.79 -18.05
CA GLN A 148 -66.47 8.67 -19.47
C GLN A 148 -66.16 10.00 -20.16
N GLY A 149 -65.42 9.96 -21.27
CA GLY A 149 -64.80 11.12 -21.89
C GLY A 149 -65.79 12.10 -22.53
N GLY A 150 -66.42 12.95 -21.73
CA GLY A 150 -67.09 14.16 -22.20
C GLY A 150 -66.09 15.11 -22.86
N ARG A 151 -66.38 15.54 -24.08
CA ARG A 151 -65.63 16.62 -24.74
C ARG A 151 -65.86 17.89 -23.93
N HIS A 152 -64.79 18.46 -23.37
CA HIS A 152 -64.86 19.81 -22.81
C HIS A 152 -64.72 20.84 -23.94
N GLU A 153 -65.82 21.54 -24.21
CA GLU A 153 -65.84 22.76 -25.01
C GLU A 153 -65.14 23.90 -24.25
N GLN A 154 -64.58 24.86 -24.99
CA GLN A 154 -63.96 26.05 -24.41
C GLN A 154 -65.04 27.02 -23.93
N ALA A 155 -64.82 27.66 -22.78
CA ALA A 155 -65.61 28.79 -22.30
C ALA A 155 -64.66 29.92 -21.88
N ASP A 156 -64.94 31.13 -22.34
CA ASP A 156 -64.05 32.30 -22.23
C ASP A 156 -64.14 33.06 -20.90
N GLY A 157 -63.09 33.82 -20.61
CA GLY A 157 -63.29 35.23 -20.27
C GLY A 157 -63.76 35.62 -18.87
N GLY A 158 -63.18 35.02 -17.81
CA GLY A 158 -63.30 35.58 -16.46
C GLY A 158 -62.34 36.77 -16.24
N LEU A 159 -62.88 37.97 -15.96
CA LEU A 159 -62.08 39.13 -15.54
C LEU A 159 -61.53 38.93 -14.11
N PRO A 160 -60.34 39.47 -13.78
CA PRO A 160 -59.77 39.34 -12.45
C PRO A 160 -60.55 40.18 -11.43
N VAL A 161 -61.26 39.50 -10.53
CA VAL A 161 -61.76 40.11 -9.29
C VAL A 161 -60.56 40.30 -8.37
N ALA A 162 -60.42 41.50 -7.80
CA ALA A 162 -59.40 41.78 -6.80
C ALA A 162 -59.82 41.21 -5.44
N ASP A 163 -59.44 39.96 -5.17
CA ASP A 163 -59.52 39.41 -3.82
C ASP A 163 -58.67 40.26 -2.86
N LEU A 164 -59.30 40.70 -1.76
CA LEU A 164 -58.58 41.32 -0.65
C LEU A 164 -57.64 40.26 -0.05
N PRO A 165 -56.34 40.54 0.12
CA PRO A 165 -55.38 39.53 0.54
C PRO A 165 -55.73 39.01 1.93
N ALA A 166 -55.98 37.70 2.02
CA ALA A 166 -56.08 37.01 3.30
C ALA A 166 -54.77 37.21 4.09
N PRO A 167 -54.83 37.39 5.42
CA PRO A 167 -53.64 37.65 6.23
C PRO A 167 -52.63 36.50 6.09
N ALA A 168 -51.39 36.84 5.73
CA ALA A 168 -50.35 35.86 5.51
C ALA A 168 -50.08 35.04 6.78
N THR A 169 -50.18 33.71 6.68
CA THR A 169 -49.96 32.78 7.80
C THR A 169 -48.52 32.28 7.91
N VAL A 170 -47.67 32.61 6.92
CA VAL A 170 -46.27 32.22 6.82
C VAL A 170 -45.47 33.34 6.14
N ILE A 171 -44.18 33.47 6.46
CA ILE A 171 -43.22 34.27 5.67
C ILE A 171 -42.73 33.42 4.49
N ARG A 172 -42.58 34.05 3.33
CA ARG A 172 -41.98 33.45 2.12
C ARG A 172 -40.74 34.24 1.70
N ILE A 173 -39.78 33.55 1.09
CA ILE A 173 -38.69 34.21 0.35
C ILE A 173 -39.24 34.53 -1.03
N ALA A 174 -39.61 35.79 -1.25
CA ALA A 174 -40.25 36.28 -2.46
C ALA A 174 -39.24 36.70 -3.55
N ALA A 175 -37.97 36.84 -3.19
CA ALA A 175 -36.83 36.76 -4.09
C ALA A 175 -35.55 36.44 -3.30
N GLY A 176 -34.60 35.74 -3.91
CA GLY A 176 -33.25 35.59 -3.40
C GLY A 176 -32.26 35.66 -4.56
N THR A 177 -31.16 36.38 -4.38
CA THR A 177 -30.02 36.34 -5.30
C THR A 177 -28.72 36.27 -4.53
N LEU A 178 -27.79 35.46 -5.03
CA LEU A 178 -26.43 35.33 -4.54
C LEU A 178 -25.47 35.91 -5.57
N GLU A 179 -24.62 36.83 -5.15
CA GLU A 179 -23.59 37.45 -5.96
C GLU A 179 -22.21 36.97 -5.49
N VAL A 180 -21.42 36.46 -6.44
CA VAL A 180 -20.14 35.78 -6.20
C VAL A 180 -19.02 36.55 -6.87
N GLU A 181 -18.04 36.95 -6.08
CA GLU A 181 -16.86 37.72 -6.47
C GLU A 181 -15.61 36.96 -6.02
N ALA A 182 -15.00 36.22 -6.95
CA ALA A 182 -13.85 35.38 -6.69
C ALA A 182 -12.58 36.20 -6.40
N PRO A 183 -11.54 35.62 -5.75
CA PRO A 183 -10.27 36.31 -5.54
C PRO A 183 -9.61 36.71 -6.87
N ALA A 184 -9.00 37.89 -6.91
CA ALA A 184 -8.49 38.49 -8.15
C ALA A 184 -7.43 37.64 -8.87
N TYR A 185 -6.65 36.83 -8.15
CA TYR A 185 -5.64 35.93 -8.74
C TYR A 185 -6.23 34.81 -9.61
N THR A 186 -7.50 34.43 -9.37
CA THR A 186 -8.18 33.36 -10.11
C THR A 186 -8.52 33.73 -11.57
N GLY A 187 -8.57 35.02 -11.88
CA GLY A 187 -9.03 35.57 -13.16
C GLY A 187 -10.53 35.38 -13.43
N LEU A 188 -11.32 34.85 -12.48
CA LEU A 188 -12.73 34.54 -12.67
C LEU A 188 -13.61 35.80 -12.61
N ALA A 189 -14.56 35.91 -13.54
CA ALA A 189 -15.50 37.03 -13.59
C ALA A 189 -16.55 36.96 -12.45
N ARG A 190 -16.87 38.13 -11.88
CA ARG A 190 -18.00 38.32 -10.94
C ARG A 190 -19.29 37.85 -11.60
N ARG A 191 -20.09 37.06 -10.88
CA ARG A 191 -21.36 36.48 -11.37
C ARG A 191 -22.48 36.67 -10.35
N ARG A 192 -23.73 36.58 -10.83
CA ARG A 192 -24.94 36.70 -10.00
C ARG A 192 -25.94 35.62 -10.38
N GLU A 193 -26.45 34.95 -9.37
CA GLU A 193 -27.35 33.80 -9.49
C GLU A 193 -28.69 34.11 -8.80
N ALA A 194 -29.78 33.57 -9.34
CA ALA A 194 -31.11 33.61 -8.72
C ALA A 194 -31.33 32.48 -7.69
N GLY A 195 -30.25 31.74 -7.37
CA GLY A 195 -30.20 30.77 -6.30
C GLY A 195 -29.69 31.37 -5.00
N LEU A 196 -29.68 30.53 -3.97
CA LEU A 196 -29.09 30.79 -2.65
C LEU A 196 -28.08 29.68 -2.29
N GLU A 197 -27.60 28.95 -3.30
CA GLU A 197 -26.72 27.80 -3.19
C GLU A 197 -25.74 27.88 -4.37
N THR A 198 -24.45 27.71 -4.13
CA THR A 198 -23.41 27.96 -5.15
C THR A 198 -22.10 27.25 -4.82
N GLU A 199 -21.27 27.04 -5.84
CA GLU A 199 -19.88 26.56 -5.72
C GLU A 199 -18.91 27.70 -6.06
N ALA A 200 -17.94 28.00 -5.19
CA ALA A 200 -16.99 29.09 -5.39
C ALA A 200 -15.61 28.80 -4.78
N VAL A 201 -14.56 29.39 -5.35
CA VAL A 201 -13.17 29.20 -4.90
C VAL A 201 -12.96 29.71 -3.47
N GLU A 202 -12.09 29.06 -2.69
CA GLU A 202 -11.68 29.55 -1.36
C GLU A 202 -11.25 31.03 -1.42
N GLY A 203 -11.75 31.84 -0.48
CA GLY A 203 -11.55 33.28 -0.44
C GLY A 203 -12.58 34.08 -1.25
N SER A 204 -13.49 33.44 -1.99
CA SER A 204 -14.56 34.15 -2.73
C SER A 204 -15.44 34.97 -1.79
N LYS A 205 -15.70 36.23 -2.16
CA LYS A 205 -16.66 37.09 -1.48
C LYS A 205 -18.06 36.78 -1.98
N LEU A 206 -18.92 36.40 -1.04
CA LEU A 206 -20.34 36.13 -1.26
C LEU A 206 -21.17 37.30 -0.73
N ARG A 207 -22.14 37.75 -1.52
CA ARG A 207 -23.15 38.75 -1.13
C ARG A 207 -24.55 38.20 -1.36
N TRP A 208 -25.36 38.18 -0.31
CA TRP A 208 -26.78 37.83 -0.39
C TRP A 208 -27.63 39.06 -0.60
N THR A 209 -28.76 38.91 -1.30
CA THR A 209 -29.85 39.88 -1.34
C THR A 209 -31.16 39.12 -1.35
N ILE A 210 -31.94 39.25 -0.28
CA ILE A 210 -33.14 38.45 0.00
C ILE A 210 -34.32 39.40 0.22
N ARG A 211 -35.46 39.11 -0.39
CA ARG A 211 -36.72 39.84 -0.19
C ARG A 211 -37.75 38.89 0.40
N PHE A 212 -38.28 39.23 1.57
CA PHE A 212 -39.34 38.46 2.22
C PHE A 212 -40.72 39.00 1.88
N ASP A 213 -41.74 38.17 2.05
CA ASP A 213 -43.15 38.54 1.98
C ASP A 213 -43.97 37.71 3.00
N PRO A 214 -44.57 38.33 4.04
CA PRO A 214 -44.33 39.70 4.49
C PRO A 214 -42.89 39.89 5.04
N GLN A 215 -42.50 41.15 5.28
CA GLN A 215 -41.18 41.48 5.85
C GLN A 215 -41.10 41.08 7.34
N PRO A 216 -39.97 40.49 7.80
CA PRO A 216 -39.71 40.24 9.22
C PRO A 216 -39.17 41.50 9.92
N THR A 217 -39.08 41.46 11.25
CA THR A 217 -38.49 42.53 12.07
C THR A 217 -36.96 42.55 11.99
N ALA A 218 -36.35 41.37 11.84
CA ALA A 218 -34.93 41.18 11.58
C ALA A 218 -34.73 39.90 10.75
N ALA A 219 -33.54 39.69 10.19
CA ALA A 219 -33.18 38.40 9.59
C ALA A 219 -31.69 38.09 9.82
N ALA A 220 -31.35 36.80 9.90
CA ALA A 220 -29.96 36.34 9.92
C ALA A 220 -29.77 35.08 9.08
N LEU A 221 -28.56 34.91 8.56
CA LEU A 221 -28.08 33.61 8.10
C LEU A 221 -27.50 32.86 9.30
N VAL A 222 -28.00 31.66 9.57
CA VAL A 222 -27.53 30.79 10.66
C VAL A 222 -26.80 29.61 10.03
N PHE A 223 -25.49 29.53 10.26
CA PHE A 223 -24.62 28.50 9.72
C PHE A 223 -24.47 27.35 10.72
N LEU A 224 -24.30 26.13 10.23
CA LEU A 224 -24.16 24.95 11.08
C LEU A 224 -22.73 24.80 11.66
N ASP A 225 -21.82 25.74 11.38
CA ASP A 225 -20.61 25.99 12.17
C ASP A 225 -20.94 26.70 13.52
N GLY A 226 -22.17 27.15 13.72
CA GLY A 226 -22.63 27.90 14.90
C GLY A 226 -22.52 29.43 14.75
N SER A 227 -22.01 29.93 13.63
CA SER A 227 -21.96 31.37 13.34
C SER A 227 -23.32 31.91 12.88
N ARG A 228 -23.63 33.14 13.28
CA ARG A 228 -24.84 33.87 12.89
C ARG A 228 -24.45 35.19 12.27
N LEU A 229 -24.82 35.38 11.00
CA LEU A 229 -24.56 36.60 10.22
C LEU A 229 -25.88 37.38 10.08
N PRO A 230 -26.08 38.51 10.78
CA PRO A 230 -27.27 39.33 10.59
C PRO A 230 -27.30 39.91 9.17
N LEU A 231 -28.50 39.98 8.59
CA LEU A 231 -28.72 40.74 7.35
C LEU A 231 -29.12 42.18 7.70
N ALA A 232 -28.58 43.14 6.95
CA ALA A 232 -28.98 44.55 7.03
C ALA A 232 -30.13 44.83 6.05
N GLU A 233 -31.20 45.46 6.52
CA GLU A 233 -32.28 45.93 5.65
C GLU A 233 -31.85 47.18 4.88
N GLN A 234 -32.09 47.18 3.57
CA GLN A 234 -31.92 48.31 2.67
C GLN A 234 -33.11 48.35 1.70
N GLY A 235 -34.08 49.23 1.97
CA GLY A 235 -35.23 49.47 1.08
C GLY A 235 -36.10 48.23 0.84
N GLY A 236 -36.40 47.45 1.88
CA GLY A 236 -37.16 46.20 1.76
C GLY A 236 -36.38 45.02 1.17
N GLN A 237 -35.06 45.14 1.02
CA GLN A 237 -34.15 44.02 0.70
C GLN A 237 -33.18 43.78 1.85
N TRP A 238 -32.97 42.52 2.22
CA TRP A 238 -32.08 42.10 3.29
C TRP A 238 -30.76 41.63 2.69
N THR A 239 -29.66 42.26 3.09
CA THR A 239 -28.33 42.08 2.48
C THR A 239 -27.29 41.65 3.51
N ALA A 240 -26.35 40.80 3.10
CA ALA A 240 -25.25 40.33 3.95
C ALA A 240 -24.03 40.00 3.09
N GLU A 241 -22.83 40.02 3.67
CA GLU A 241 -21.58 39.63 3.01
C GLU A 241 -20.76 38.68 3.89
N ARG A 242 -20.13 37.65 3.29
CA ARG A 242 -19.19 36.73 3.94
C ARG A 242 -18.10 36.32 2.94
N ILE A 243 -16.91 36.01 3.44
CA ILE A 243 -15.86 35.33 2.65
C ILE A 243 -16.02 33.82 2.85
N LEU A 244 -16.10 33.07 1.75
CA LEU A 244 -16.17 31.61 1.78
C LEU A 244 -14.77 31.03 2.02
N ALA A 245 -14.57 30.32 3.14
CA ALA A 245 -13.27 29.73 3.50
C ALA A 245 -13.32 28.19 3.62
N ASP A 246 -14.50 27.62 3.82
CA ASP A 246 -14.79 26.20 3.87
C ASP A 246 -16.17 25.98 3.25
N SER A 247 -16.44 24.78 2.74
CA SER A 247 -17.81 24.38 2.36
C SER A 247 -18.70 24.38 3.62
N VAL A 248 -19.87 25.00 3.55
CA VAL A 248 -20.77 25.17 4.71
C VAL A 248 -22.24 25.01 4.34
N LEU A 249 -23.02 24.63 5.35
CA LEU A 249 -24.48 24.61 5.31
C LEU A 249 -25.03 25.77 6.16
N TYR A 250 -26.10 26.40 5.67
CA TYR A 250 -26.78 27.47 6.40
C TYR A 250 -28.30 27.45 6.21
N ARG A 251 -29.00 28.20 7.06
CA ARG A 251 -30.45 28.44 7.03
C ARG A 251 -30.73 29.93 7.13
N ILE A 252 -31.89 30.35 6.65
CA ILE A 252 -32.35 31.74 6.73
C ILE A 252 -33.32 31.84 7.90
N ALA A 253 -32.96 32.60 8.93
CA ALA A 253 -33.74 32.77 10.15
C ALA A 253 -34.33 34.20 10.22
N PRO A 254 -35.55 34.42 9.70
CA PRO A 254 -36.29 35.66 9.95
C PRO A 254 -36.78 35.71 11.41
N GLU A 255 -36.80 36.91 11.98
CA GLU A 255 -37.40 37.18 13.29
C GLU A 255 -38.81 37.75 13.08
N SER A 256 -39.82 36.93 13.35
CA SER A 256 -41.23 37.26 13.14
C SER A 256 -42.14 36.38 14.00
N THR A 257 -43.40 36.79 14.15
CA THR A 257 -44.48 35.98 14.72
C THR A 257 -45.01 34.92 13.77
N LEU A 258 -44.69 35.02 12.47
CA LEU A 258 -45.06 34.06 11.43
C LEU A 258 -43.90 33.10 11.14
N PRO A 259 -44.14 31.77 11.03
CA PRO A 259 -43.10 30.82 10.65
C PRO A 259 -42.68 31.00 9.18
N LEU A 260 -41.43 30.68 8.87
CA LEU A 260 -40.93 30.61 7.50
C LEU A 260 -41.56 29.40 6.78
N ALA A 261 -42.08 29.60 5.56
CA ALA A 261 -42.78 28.58 4.78
C ALA A 261 -41.88 27.38 4.40
N GLU A 262 -40.58 27.63 4.21
CA GLU A 262 -39.56 26.63 3.87
C GLU A 262 -38.29 26.87 4.69
N ASP A 263 -38.24 26.39 5.93
CA ASP A 263 -36.97 26.26 6.67
C ASP A 263 -36.17 25.07 6.13
N ARG A 264 -35.50 25.30 5.00
CA ARG A 264 -34.58 24.34 4.36
C ARG A 264 -33.11 24.73 4.58
N LEU A 265 -32.23 23.74 4.49
CA LEU A 265 -30.80 23.96 4.36
C LEU A 265 -30.47 24.53 2.97
N TYR A 266 -29.44 25.38 2.94
CA TYR A 266 -28.80 25.93 1.76
C TYR A 266 -27.31 25.57 1.82
N ARG A 267 -26.74 25.13 0.69
CA ARG A 267 -25.34 24.69 0.59
C ARG A 267 -24.46 25.70 -0.14
N LEU A 268 -23.27 25.94 0.44
CA LEU A 268 -22.17 26.67 -0.20
C LEU A 268 -20.99 25.72 -0.29
N ASP A 269 -20.52 25.44 -1.50
CA ASP A 269 -19.34 24.60 -1.73
C ASP A 269 -18.11 25.47 -2.00
N ALA A 270 -17.05 25.24 -1.21
CA ALA A 270 -15.76 25.87 -1.39
C ALA A 270 -14.86 24.96 -2.24
N THR A 271 -14.56 25.37 -3.47
CA THR A 271 -13.53 24.74 -4.28
C THR A 271 -12.17 25.14 -3.70
N ILE A 272 -11.38 24.16 -3.25
CA ILE A 272 -10.06 24.41 -2.66
C ILE A 272 -9.09 24.78 -3.77
N ASP A 273 -8.28 25.80 -3.50
CA ASP A 273 -7.19 26.31 -4.34
C ASP A 273 -5.94 25.42 -4.13
N HIS A 274 -5.52 24.71 -5.18
CA HIS A 274 -4.53 23.64 -5.09
C HIS A 274 -3.07 24.13 -5.15
N ALA A 275 -2.13 23.29 -4.71
CA ALA A 275 -0.70 23.53 -4.92
C ALA A 275 -0.26 23.03 -6.30
N PRO A 276 0.68 23.70 -7.00
CA PRO A 276 1.12 23.31 -8.34
C PRO A 276 1.59 21.84 -8.45
N GLU A 277 1.21 21.13 -9.52
CA GLU A 277 1.75 19.80 -9.83
C GLU A 277 3.09 19.95 -10.57
N ILE A 278 4.19 19.44 -9.99
CA ILE A 278 5.51 19.42 -10.64
C ILE A 278 5.80 18.04 -11.20
N ARG A 279 5.88 17.94 -12.53
CA ARG A 279 6.39 16.76 -13.25
C ARG A 279 7.84 17.01 -13.67
N VAL A 280 8.72 16.06 -13.38
CA VAL A 280 10.12 16.11 -13.82
C VAL A 280 10.27 15.26 -15.08
N ILE A 281 10.74 15.88 -16.16
CA ILE A 281 10.97 15.24 -17.46
C ILE A 281 12.43 14.82 -17.59
N GLU A 282 13.36 15.70 -17.20
CA GLU A 282 14.78 15.37 -17.07
C GLU A 282 15.33 15.78 -15.68
N PRO A 283 16.08 14.90 -15.00
CA PRO A 283 16.46 13.53 -15.40
C PRO A 283 15.39 12.49 -15.02
N GLU A 284 15.33 11.38 -15.76
CA GLU A 284 14.42 10.26 -15.52
C GLU A 284 14.63 9.55 -14.16
N ARG A 285 15.78 9.76 -13.50
CA ARG A 285 16.22 9.01 -12.31
C ARG A 285 16.64 9.96 -11.19
N THR A 286 16.13 9.68 -9.98
CA THR A 286 16.47 10.40 -8.74
C THR A 286 17.94 10.34 -8.35
N LEU A 287 18.67 9.33 -8.83
CA LEU A 287 20.14 9.28 -8.82
C LEU A 287 20.65 9.06 -10.25
N SER A 288 21.48 10.00 -10.70
CA SER A 288 22.24 9.96 -11.95
C SER A 288 23.74 10.05 -11.62
N GLN A 289 24.60 9.50 -12.48
CA GLN A 289 26.05 9.65 -12.37
C GLN A 289 26.54 10.55 -13.51
N VAL A 290 27.59 11.35 -13.26
CA VAL A 290 28.31 12.10 -14.30
C VAL A 290 28.90 11.08 -15.28
N ALA A 291 28.54 11.19 -16.56
CA ALA A 291 29.10 10.36 -17.63
C ALA A 291 30.44 10.92 -18.14
N ASP A 292 31.25 10.08 -18.77
CA ASP A 292 32.56 10.47 -19.31
C ASP A 292 32.43 11.66 -20.29
N GLY A 293 33.13 12.76 -19.99
CA GLY A 293 33.05 14.00 -20.78
C GLY A 293 31.76 14.82 -20.60
N GLN A 294 30.91 14.51 -19.62
CA GLN A 294 29.71 15.28 -19.34
C GLN A 294 30.02 16.58 -18.59
N HIS A 295 30.01 17.70 -19.32
CA HIS A 295 30.18 19.05 -18.75
C HIS A 295 28.85 19.76 -18.39
N ILE A 296 27.71 19.23 -18.88
CA ILE A 296 26.38 19.83 -18.69
C ILE A 296 25.40 18.79 -18.15
N TRP A 297 24.63 19.18 -17.14
CA TRP A 297 23.44 18.47 -16.70
C TRP A 297 22.20 19.30 -17.08
N THR A 298 21.29 18.70 -17.85
CA THR A 298 19.99 19.30 -18.16
C THR A 298 18.99 18.90 -17.09
N LEU A 299 18.17 19.86 -16.70
CA LEU A 299 16.98 19.68 -15.89
C LEU A 299 15.80 20.23 -16.67
N ASP A 300 14.70 19.50 -16.71
CA ASP A 300 13.52 19.85 -17.49
C ASP A 300 12.27 19.52 -16.67
N PHE A 301 11.52 20.56 -16.30
CA PHE A 301 10.35 20.47 -15.45
C PHE A 301 9.11 20.97 -16.19
N GLU A 302 8.01 20.26 -16.05
CA GLU A 302 6.68 20.60 -16.55
C GLU A 302 5.80 20.85 -15.32
N VAL A 303 5.17 22.03 -15.23
CA VAL A 303 4.36 22.40 -14.06
C VAL A 303 2.97 22.86 -14.50
N ASP A 304 1.95 22.31 -13.83
CA ASP A 304 0.54 22.60 -14.03
C ASP A 304 -0.09 23.18 -12.75
N ASP A 305 -1.08 24.05 -12.91
CA ASP A 305 -1.77 24.77 -11.84
C ASP A 305 -3.20 25.15 -12.25
N ASP A 306 -4.14 25.28 -11.30
CA ASP A 306 -5.55 25.54 -11.60
C ASP A 306 -5.88 27.02 -11.80
N PHE A 307 -5.11 27.96 -11.19
CA PHE A 307 -5.36 29.41 -11.29
C PHE A 307 -4.25 30.21 -11.97
N GLY A 308 -2.98 29.93 -11.67
CA GLY A 308 -1.81 30.44 -12.40
C GLY A 308 -0.50 30.37 -11.62
N LEU A 309 0.60 30.08 -12.32
CA LEU A 309 1.92 29.91 -11.73
C LEU A 309 2.62 31.24 -11.39
N GLY A 310 3.26 31.30 -10.22
CA GLY A 310 4.09 32.39 -9.75
C GLY A 310 5.59 32.17 -10.01
N ASP A 311 6.40 32.50 -8.99
CA ASP A 311 7.87 32.41 -9.05
C ASP A 311 8.38 30.97 -8.90
N ALA A 312 9.36 30.61 -9.74
CA ALA A 312 10.05 29.32 -9.73
C ALA A 312 11.50 29.46 -9.24
N ARG A 313 11.90 28.59 -8.30
CA ARG A 313 13.20 28.59 -7.63
C ARG A 313 13.83 27.20 -7.63
N LEU A 314 15.01 27.08 -8.21
CA LEU A 314 15.83 25.88 -8.16
C LEU A 314 16.79 25.99 -6.96
N SER A 315 16.65 25.10 -5.96
CA SER A 315 17.69 24.89 -4.95
C SER A 315 18.71 23.88 -5.46
N LEU A 316 19.98 24.18 -5.27
CA LEU A 316 21.13 23.32 -5.56
C LEU A 316 21.93 23.17 -4.25
N THR A 317 21.96 21.95 -3.71
CA THR A 317 22.78 21.58 -2.55
C THR A 317 23.98 20.77 -3.04
N LEU A 318 25.17 21.35 -2.97
CA LEU A 318 26.42 20.68 -3.30
C LEU A 318 27.06 20.14 -2.01
N ALA A 319 27.21 18.82 -1.93
CA ALA A 319 27.88 18.12 -0.85
C ALA A 319 29.26 17.64 -1.34
N GLN A 320 30.32 18.04 -0.65
CA GLN A 320 31.71 17.84 -1.10
C GLN A 320 32.56 17.17 -0.03
N GLY A 321 33.49 16.31 -0.46
CA GLY A 321 34.37 15.56 0.45
C GLY A 321 33.92 14.12 0.69
N SER A 322 34.63 13.40 1.58
CA SER A 322 34.46 11.96 1.78
C SER A 322 34.69 11.52 3.23
N GLY A 323 34.16 10.35 3.58
CA GLY A 323 34.20 9.84 4.95
C GLY A 323 33.35 10.70 5.90
N GLU A 324 33.92 11.06 7.05
CA GLU A 324 33.23 11.86 8.07
C GLU A 324 33.31 13.38 7.82
N GLN A 325 34.12 13.84 6.86
CA GLN A 325 34.30 15.26 6.53
C GLN A 325 33.60 15.62 5.21
N VAL A 326 32.29 15.84 5.30
CA VAL A 326 31.46 16.34 4.20
C VAL A 326 31.08 17.80 4.46
N SER A 327 31.46 18.69 3.55
CA SER A 327 31.02 20.08 3.51
C SER A 327 29.75 20.20 2.67
N VAL A 328 28.75 20.96 3.12
CA VAL A 328 27.48 21.14 2.40
C VAL A 328 27.25 22.63 2.15
N SER A 329 26.99 23.00 0.90
CA SER A 329 26.64 24.37 0.52
C SER A 329 25.35 24.39 -0.32
N GLU A 330 24.45 25.33 -0.02
CA GLU A 330 23.20 25.52 -0.76
C GLU A 330 23.23 26.83 -1.56
N ARG A 331 22.71 26.79 -2.80
CA ARG A 331 22.54 27.95 -3.69
C ARG A 331 21.14 27.92 -4.31
N SER A 332 20.52 29.09 -4.48
CA SER A 332 19.19 29.24 -5.05
C SER A 332 19.26 30.02 -6.37
N LEU A 333 18.64 29.51 -7.43
CA LEU A 333 18.50 30.18 -8.73
C LEU A 333 17.02 30.39 -9.07
N THR A 334 16.62 31.62 -9.40
CA THR A 334 15.29 31.88 -9.97
C THR A 334 15.25 31.38 -11.42
N LEU A 335 14.29 30.51 -11.75
CA LEU A 335 14.11 30.03 -13.12
C LEU A 335 13.16 30.93 -13.91
N LYS A 336 13.29 30.88 -15.24
CA LYS A 336 12.33 31.46 -16.18
C LYS A 336 11.70 30.34 -16.99
N ALA A 337 10.40 30.44 -17.25
CA ALA A 337 9.70 29.50 -18.11
C ALA A 337 10.11 29.67 -19.59
N GLU A 338 9.97 28.61 -20.38
CA GLU A 338 10.09 28.68 -21.83
C GLU A 338 8.92 29.47 -22.45
N GLN A 339 9.16 30.10 -23.61
CA GLN A 339 8.15 30.93 -24.27
C GLN A 339 7.07 30.08 -24.94
N GLY A 340 5.82 30.54 -24.87
CA GLY A 340 4.67 29.91 -25.53
C GLY A 340 3.80 29.01 -24.63
N GLY A 341 4.16 28.85 -23.35
CA GLY A 341 3.29 28.20 -22.35
C GLY A 341 2.09 29.05 -21.93
N SER A 342 1.14 28.41 -21.24
CA SER A 342 0.02 29.09 -20.57
C SER A 342 0.49 29.72 -19.25
N GLU A 343 -0.30 30.62 -18.65
CA GLU A 343 -0.03 31.06 -17.27
C GLU A 343 -0.24 29.93 -16.25
N ARG A 344 -1.03 28.92 -16.60
CA ARG A 344 -1.37 27.73 -15.80
C ARG A 344 -0.55 26.48 -16.13
N HIS A 345 0.16 26.47 -17.26
CA HIS A 345 1.00 25.33 -17.69
C HIS A 345 2.31 25.87 -18.25
N ARG A 346 3.41 25.64 -17.55
CA ARG A 346 4.73 26.18 -17.90
C ARG A 346 5.83 25.12 -17.81
N ARG A 347 6.71 25.14 -18.81
CA ARG A 347 7.93 24.34 -18.85
C ARG A 347 9.14 25.17 -18.40
N TYR A 348 9.97 24.59 -17.54
CA TYR A 348 11.17 25.21 -16.99
C TYR A 348 12.38 24.32 -17.29
N ARG A 349 13.18 24.71 -18.29
CA ARG A 349 14.40 24.00 -18.67
C ARG A 349 15.64 24.76 -18.22
N GLN A 350 16.46 24.14 -17.38
CA GLN A 350 17.72 24.69 -16.88
C GLN A 350 18.89 23.80 -17.31
N ARG A 351 19.96 24.41 -17.82
CA ARG A 351 21.24 23.72 -18.07
C ARG A 351 22.26 24.16 -17.01
N ILE A 352 22.76 23.19 -16.26
CA ILE A 352 23.80 23.37 -15.25
C ILE A 352 25.14 23.02 -15.89
N ALA A 353 26.08 23.97 -15.94
CA ALA A 353 27.46 23.68 -16.30
C ALA A 353 28.19 23.17 -15.05
N ILE A 354 28.55 21.88 -15.05
CA ILE A 354 29.07 21.16 -13.88
C ILE A 354 30.43 21.77 -13.47
N ASP A 355 31.28 22.07 -14.45
CA ASP A 355 32.59 22.72 -14.27
C ASP A 355 32.52 24.05 -13.48
N ARG A 356 31.37 24.74 -13.55
CA ARG A 356 31.17 26.06 -12.90
C ARG A 356 30.64 25.97 -11.47
N LEU A 357 30.26 24.79 -11.00
CA LEU A 357 29.82 24.60 -9.62
C LEU A 357 30.99 24.46 -8.64
N GLY A 358 32.15 23.99 -9.12
CA GLY A 358 33.28 23.57 -8.29
C GLY A 358 33.15 22.14 -7.77
N MET A 359 32.32 21.32 -8.41
CA MET A 359 32.13 19.89 -8.12
C MET A 359 33.34 19.07 -8.57
N ALA A 360 33.76 18.10 -7.76
CA ALA A 360 34.88 17.21 -8.03
C ALA A 360 34.49 15.72 -7.95
N ALA A 361 35.38 14.84 -8.39
CA ALA A 361 35.18 13.40 -8.38
C ALA A 361 35.10 12.84 -6.94
N GLY A 362 33.90 12.41 -6.53
CA GLY A 362 33.53 12.06 -5.16
C GLY A 362 32.33 12.85 -4.61
N ASP A 363 32.02 14.01 -5.20
CA ASP A 363 30.95 14.91 -4.72
C ASP A 363 29.54 14.49 -5.19
N ASP A 364 28.53 14.97 -4.46
CA ASP A 364 27.10 14.88 -4.81
C ASP A 364 26.48 16.26 -5.01
N LEU A 365 25.79 16.45 -6.13
CA LEU A 365 24.97 17.64 -6.40
C LEU A 365 23.49 17.25 -6.33
N ILE A 366 22.80 17.71 -5.30
CA ILE A 366 21.36 17.51 -5.10
C ILE A 366 20.62 18.75 -5.61
N VAL A 367 19.57 18.56 -6.41
CA VAL A 367 18.75 19.65 -6.94
C VAL A 367 17.26 19.41 -6.69
N ARG A 368 16.53 20.49 -6.39
CA ARG A 368 15.08 20.49 -6.17
C ARG A 368 14.46 21.75 -6.76
N LEU A 369 13.37 21.60 -7.51
CA LEU A 369 12.51 22.72 -7.89
C LEU A 369 11.52 23.03 -6.75
N GLU A 370 11.41 24.29 -6.39
CA GLU A 370 10.36 24.89 -5.58
C GLU A 370 9.61 25.88 -6.47
N ILE A 371 8.27 25.85 -6.46
CA ILE A 371 7.46 26.81 -7.23
C ILE A 371 6.24 27.24 -6.42
N ALA A 372 5.92 28.53 -6.53
CA ALA A 372 4.70 29.12 -5.98
C ALA A 372 3.61 29.22 -7.05
N ASP A 373 2.36 29.15 -6.63
CA ASP A 373 1.21 29.62 -7.41
C ASP A 373 1.15 31.17 -7.44
N ASN A 374 0.01 31.73 -7.86
CA ASN A 374 -0.30 33.15 -7.80
C ASN A 374 -1.24 33.54 -6.63
N ARG A 375 -1.51 32.61 -5.70
CA ARG A 375 -2.51 32.74 -4.63
C ARG A 375 -2.13 33.82 -3.63
N GLN A 376 -3.15 34.57 -3.19
CA GLN A 376 -2.98 35.70 -2.27
C GLN A 376 -3.94 35.60 -1.08
N PRO A 377 -3.54 36.03 0.13
CA PRO A 377 -2.29 36.74 0.46
C PRO A 377 -1.06 35.84 0.71
N LYS A 378 -1.24 34.51 0.70
CA LYS A 378 -0.17 33.53 0.91
C LYS A 378 -0.23 32.49 -0.21
N PRO A 379 0.84 32.32 -1.02
CA PRO A 379 0.86 31.33 -2.06
C PRO A 379 0.91 29.90 -1.50
N ASN A 380 0.32 28.94 -2.22
CA ASN A 380 0.68 27.54 -2.06
C ASN A 380 2.08 27.33 -2.69
N VAL A 381 2.87 26.41 -2.13
CA VAL A 381 4.25 26.17 -2.58
C VAL A 381 4.47 24.67 -2.77
N ALA A 382 4.71 24.27 -4.02
CA ALA A 382 5.03 22.91 -4.40
C ALA A 382 6.54 22.70 -4.46
N ARG A 383 6.98 21.45 -4.27
CA ARG A 383 8.40 21.04 -4.30
C ARG A 383 8.56 19.69 -5.00
N SER A 384 9.54 19.60 -5.90
CA SER A 384 9.90 18.34 -6.55
C SER A 384 10.54 17.35 -5.56
N ALA A 385 10.66 16.09 -5.99
CA ALA A 385 11.67 15.20 -5.41
C ALA A 385 13.08 15.82 -5.52
N GLY A 386 14.01 15.39 -4.67
CA GLY A 386 15.43 15.72 -4.81
C GLY A 386 16.09 14.80 -5.84
N TYR A 387 16.76 15.38 -6.82
CA TYR A 387 17.50 14.66 -7.86
C TYR A 387 19.00 14.83 -7.62
N ILE A 388 19.74 13.73 -7.64
CA ILE A 388 21.16 13.70 -7.29
C ILE A 388 21.96 13.39 -8.56
N LEU A 389 22.91 14.27 -8.88
CA LEU A 389 24.01 13.98 -9.79
C LEU A 389 25.25 13.68 -8.96
N ARG A 390 25.75 12.45 -9.05
CA ARG A 390 26.99 12.02 -8.38
C ARG A 390 28.16 12.01 -9.35
N TRP A 391 29.31 12.57 -8.98
CA TRP A 391 30.55 12.36 -9.73
C TRP A 391 31.31 11.18 -9.11
N PRO A 392 31.49 10.03 -9.81
CA PRO A 392 32.25 8.90 -9.27
C PRO A 392 33.73 9.27 -9.07
N SER A 393 34.37 8.85 -7.97
CA SER A 393 35.81 9.04 -7.81
C SER A 393 36.59 8.04 -8.67
N GLU A 394 37.42 8.53 -9.60
CA GLU A 394 38.36 7.70 -10.37
C GLU A 394 39.23 6.84 -9.43
N LEU A 395 39.65 7.47 -8.33
CA LEU A 395 40.18 6.78 -7.17
C LEU A 395 39.03 6.25 -6.31
N SER A 396 38.57 5.05 -6.66
CA SER A 396 38.40 4.00 -5.66
C SER A 396 39.77 3.54 -5.13
N ALA A 397 40.56 4.47 -4.56
CA ALA A 397 41.64 4.07 -3.66
C ALA A 397 40.98 3.24 -2.54
N PRO A 398 41.49 2.05 -2.22
CA PRO A 398 40.90 1.25 -1.15
C PRO A 398 40.98 2.07 0.14
N SER A 399 39.84 2.19 0.84
CA SER A 399 39.77 2.84 2.14
C SER A 399 40.76 2.20 3.10
N GLU A 400 41.74 2.98 3.55
CA GLU A 400 42.62 2.58 4.65
C GLU A 400 41.73 2.29 5.87
N GLY A 401 41.75 1.05 6.36
CA GLY A 401 40.90 0.62 7.49
C GLY A 401 39.69 -0.27 7.18
N VAL A 402 39.66 -1.00 6.05
CA VAL A 402 38.69 -2.12 5.86
C VAL A 402 39.39 -3.44 5.56
N GLU A 403 40.13 -3.96 6.54
CA GLU A 403 40.34 -5.41 6.67
C GLU A 403 39.08 -5.99 7.32
N GLY A 404 38.23 -6.65 6.53
CA GLY A 404 36.84 -6.89 6.94
C GLY A 404 36.03 -7.93 6.16
N ILE A 405 36.67 -9.02 5.69
CA ILE A 405 35.88 -10.24 5.45
C ILE A 405 35.44 -10.75 6.83
N VAL A 406 34.14 -10.97 7.02
CA VAL A 406 33.56 -11.17 8.35
C VAL A 406 33.92 -12.56 8.91
N GLN A 407 34.97 -12.59 9.73
CA GLN A 407 35.10 -13.55 10.83
C GLN A 407 35.21 -12.74 12.13
N LYS A 408 34.19 -12.83 12.98
CA LYS A 408 34.29 -12.33 14.36
C LYS A 408 35.24 -13.25 15.12
N VAL A 409 36.26 -12.66 15.74
CA VAL A 409 37.34 -13.35 16.47
C VAL A 409 38.26 -14.19 15.57
N LEU A 410 39.30 -13.54 15.04
CA LEU A 410 40.55 -14.20 14.67
C LEU A 410 41.61 -13.88 15.74
N PRO A 411 42.42 -14.86 16.18
CA PRO A 411 43.66 -14.57 16.92
C PRO A 411 44.57 -13.64 16.11
N ALA A 412 45.28 -12.74 16.79
CA ALA A 412 46.06 -11.64 16.18
C ALA A 412 47.38 -12.06 15.49
N TYR A 413 47.45 -13.29 14.96
CA TYR A 413 48.70 -13.96 14.56
C TYR A 413 48.81 -14.32 13.06
N PHE A 414 47.84 -13.91 12.22
CA PHE A 414 47.88 -14.20 10.79
C PHE A 414 48.55 -13.06 10.00
N ARG A 415 49.71 -13.32 9.40
CA ARG A 415 50.39 -12.38 8.49
C ARG A 415 49.66 -12.23 7.14
N SER A 416 49.74 -11.03 6.57
CA SER A 416 49.33 -10.78 5.18
C SER A 416 50.46 -11.06 4.19
N GLN A 417 50.14 -11.27 2.90
CA GLN A 417 51.16 -11.51 1.86
C GLN A 417 52.18 -10.35 1.77
N ARG A 418 51.76 -9.13 2.10
CA ARG A 418 52.64 -7.95 2.15
C ARG A 418 53.57 -7.98 3.36
N GLN A 419 53.10 -8.46 4.51
CA GLN A 419 53.97 -8.63 5.68
C GLN A 419 55.01 -9.74 5.45
N ILE A 420 54.61 -10.84 4.79
CA ILE A 420 55.55 -11.91 4.41
C ILE A 420 56.66 -11.36 3.51
N ILE A 421 56.31 -10.57 2.48
CA ILE A 421 57.30 -9.89 1.62
C ILE A 421 58.25 -9.00 2.43
N ILE A 422 57.73 -8.20 3.37
CA ILE A 422 58.54 -7.32 4.23
C ILE A 422 59.48 -8.14 5.14
N ASP A 423 58.98 -9.23 5.73
CA ASP A 423 59.78 -10.11 6.59
C ASP A 423 60.87 -10.85 5.78
N THR A 424 60.56 -11.27 4.54
CA THR A 424 61.49 -11.86 3.57
C THR A 424 62.56 -10.86 3.13
N GLU A 425 62.19 -9.62 2.78
CA GLU A 425 63.13 -8.54 2.42
C GLU A 425 64.05 -8.17 3.59
N ALA A 426 63.51 -8.07 4.81
CA ALA A 426 64.28 -7.84 6.03
C ALA A 426 65.28 -8.98 6.29
N LEU A 427 64.84 -10.24 6.19
CA LEU A 427 65.72 -11.40 6.35
C LEU A 427 66.85 -11.44 5.31
N ILE A 428 66.57 -11.05 4.05
CA ILE A 428 67.61 -10.93 3.02
C ILE A 428 68.66 -9.86 3.40
N GLY A 429 68.23 -8.72 3.95
CA GLY A 429 69.13 -7.68 4.46
C GLY A 429 69.97 -8.12 5.67
N GLU A 430 69.37 -8.86 6.60
CA GLU A 430 70.03 -9.41 7.79
C GLU A 430 70.96 -10.61 7.52
N ARG A 431 71.05 -11.09 6.27
CA ARG A 431 71.83 -12.29 5.90
C ARG A 431 73.32 -12.22 6.25
N ALA A 432 73.89 -11.02 6.34
CA ALA A 432 75.30 -10.82 6.68
C ALA A 432 75.57 -10.73 8.20
N SER A 433 74.53 -10.55 9.03
CA SER A 433 74.63 -10.40 10.49
C SER A 433 74.09 -11.59 11.28
N LEU A 434 73.23 -12.42 10.68
CA LEU A 434 72.66 -13.61 11.31
C LEU A 434 73.58 -14.84 11.19
N ALA A 435 73.65 -15.64 12.25
CA ALA A 435 74.23 -16.97 12.20
C ALA A 435 73.39 -17.88 11.27
N ALA A 436 74.03 -18.80 10.55
CA ALA A 436 73.38 -19.64 9.55
C ALA A 436 72.13 -20.38 10.07
N GLU A 437 72.21 -20.95 11.27
CA GLU A 437 71.09 -21.66 11.91
C GLU A 437 69.89 -20.74 12.20
N ALA A 438 70.16 -19.53 12.71
CA ALA A 438 69.12 -18.53 12.98
C ALA A 438 68.50 -17.99 11.69
N PHE A 439 69.29 -17.85 10.62
CA PHE A 439 68.81 -17.49 9.28
C PHE A 439 67.91 -18.57 8.69
N LEU A 440 68.29 -19.85 8.79
CA LEU A 440 67.47 -20.99 8.34
C LEU A 440 66.17 -21.08 9.14
N SER A 441 66.23 -21.01 10.47
CA SER A 441 65.07 -21.05 11.37
C SER A 441 64.07 -19.94 11.07
N ARG A 442 64.54 -18.70 10.86
CA ARG A 442 63.68 -17.54 10.51
C ARG A 442 63.17 -17.59 9.06
N SER A 443 63.88 -18.27 8.16
CA SER A 443 63.39 -18.54 6.80
C SER A 443 62.28 -19.60 6.80
N ASP A 444 62.40 -20.65 7.61
CA ASP A 444 61.34 -21.68 7.73
C ASP A 444 60.08 -21.11 8.40
N SER A 445 60.20 -20.25 9.41
CA SER A 445 59.03 -19.63 10.05
C SER A 445 58.23 -18.74 9.08
N ILE A 446 58.88 -17.92 8.25
CA ILE A 446 58.21 -17.15 7.19
C ILE A 446 57.61 -18.11 6.13
N GLY A 447 58.25 -19.26 5.87
CA GLY A 447 57.67 -20.34 5.06
C GLY A 447 56.39 -20.94 5.65
N VAL A 448 56.31 -21.07 6.97
CA VAL A 448 55.10 -21.51 7.69
C VAL A 448 54.00 -20.46 7.63
N ASP A 449 54.31 -19.16 7.78
CA ASP A 449 53.35 -18.07 7.54
C ASP A 449 52.79 -18.12 6.10
N GLN A 450 53.67 -18.34 5.11
CA GLN A 450 53.30 -18.45 3.70
C GLN A 450 52.42 -19.67 3.41
N LYS A 451 52.68 -20.82 4.07
CA LYS A 451 51.83 -22.02 4.05
C LYS A 451 50.44 -21.73 4.62
N ILE A 452 50.36 -21.13 5.80
CA ILE A 452 49.10 -20.83 6.49
C ILE A 452 48.23 -19.91 5.63
N LEU A 453 48.81 -18.85 5.07
CA LEU A 453 48.10 -17.93 4.18
C LEU A 453 47.62 -18.63 2.90
N ARG A 454 48.43 -19.53 2.32
CA ARG A 454 48.06 -20.33 1.14
C ARG A 454 46.88 -21.26 1.42
N LEU A 455 46.89 -21.97 2.55
CA LEU A 455 45.79 -22.87 2.93
C LEU A 455 44.47 -22.10 3.10
N ARG A 456 44.51 -20.91 3.72
CA ARG A 456 43.33 -20.05 3.88
C ARG A 456 42.71 -19.63 2.53
N TYR A 457 43.52 -19.27 1.54
CA TYR A 457 43.02 -18.97 0.18
C TYR A 457 42.58 -20.23 -0.59
N GLY A 458 43.15 -21.40 -0.28
CA GLY A 458 42.71 -22.69 -0.83
C GLY A 458 41.30 -23.09 -0.39
N GLN A 459 40.95 -22.84 0.88
CA GLN A 459 39.61 -23.09 1.42
C GLN A 459 38.52 -22.32 0.65
N PHE A 460 38.78 -21.08 0.23
CA PHE A 460 37.86 -20.27 -0.60
C PHE A 460 37.63 -20.82 -2.02
N LEU A 461 38.51 -21.69 -2.51
CA LEU A 461 38.41 -22.27 -3.85
C LEU A 461 37.55 -23.54 -3.88
N GLY A 462 37.17 -24.09 -2.71
CA GLY A 462 36.46 -25.37 -2.59
C GLY A 462 37.34 -26.59 -2.88
N GLU A 463 38.67 -26.45 -2.83
CA GLU A 463 39.60 -27.55 -3.06
C GLU A 463 39.94 -28.27 -1.76
N GLU A 464 39.25 -29.39 -1.55
CA GLU A 464 39.73 -30.44 -0.64
C GLU A 464 41.08 -30.96 -1.16
N PHE A 465 42.16 -30.64 -0.46
CA PHE A 465 43.52 -30.94 -0.91
C PHE A 465 43.81 -32.46 -0.84
N GLU A 466 44.14 -33.07 -1.98
CA GLU A 466 44.62 -34.47 -2.05
C GLU A 466 46.01 -34.65 -1.40
N SER A 467 46.09 -34.60 -0.06
CA SER A 467 47.28 -35.02 0.68
C SER A 467 47.40 -36.55 0.71
N GLY A 468 47.52 -37.18 -0.47
CA GLY A 468 47.50 -38.65 -0.59
C GLY A 468 47.89 -39.24 -1.96
N ARG A 469 48.39 -38.45 -2.92
CA ARG A 469 48.75 -38.95 -4.28
C ARG A 469 50.17 -38.60 -4.73
N ALA A 470 51.16 -39.07 -3.97
CA ALA A 470 52.58 -38.96 -4.35
C ALA A 470 53.43 -40.23 -4.11
N GLU A 471 52.84 -41.40 -3.88
CA GLU A 471 53.59 -42.69 -3.84
C GLU A 471 52.65 -43.90 -4.01
N ALA A 472 52.64 -44.55 -5.19
CA ALA A 472 52.18 -45.93 -5.47
C ALA A 472 52.01 -46.23 -6.98
N ARG A 473 53.10 -46.42 -7.75
CA ARG A 473 53.05 -47.04 -9.11
C ARG A 473 54.29 -47.89 -9.44
N VAL A 474 54.58 -48.85 -8.57
CA VAL A 474 55.43 -50.04 -8.81
C VAL A 474 54.71 -51.17 -8.05
N ALA A 475 53.92 -52.02 -8.71
CA ALA A 475 54.30 -53.23 -9.47
C ALA A 475 54.59 -54.46 -8.57
N GLU A 476 53.56 -55.31 -8.46
CA GLU A 476 53.52 -56.80 -8.30
C GLU A 476 54.37 -57.58 -7.25
N SER A 477 53.84 -58.76 -6.90
CA SER A 477 54.46 -59.94 -6.24
C SER A 477 54.78 -59.92 -4.72
N HIS A 478 53.83 -60.49 -3.95
CA HIS A 478 53.92 -61.78 -3.21
C HIS A 478 54.86 -62.06 -2.01
N ASP A 479 54.27 -62.83 -1.05
CA ASP A 479 54.83 -63.73 0.00
C ASP A 479 55.58 -63.07 1.20
N GLU A 480 55.15 -63.21 2.47
CA GLU A 480 55.24 -64.36 3.44
C GLU A 480 56.68 -64.73 3.86
N GLU A 481 57.08 -65.00 5.11
CA GLU A 481 56.55 -64.89 6.51
C GLU A 481 57.79 -64.66 7.45
N HIS A 482 57.83 -64.45 8.78
CA HIS A 482 57.03 -64.75 9.98
C HIS A 482 56.89 -63.47 10.89
N LYS A 483 56.21 -63.35 12.05
CA LYS A 483 55.78 -64.20 13.20
C LYS A 483 56.88 -64.54 14.25
N PRO A 484 56.53 -64.82 15.54
CA PRO A 484 55.70 -63.99 16.45
C PRO A 484 56.19 -64.04 17.93
N GLU A 485 55.29 -63.73 18.89
CA GLU A 485 55.29 -64.18 20.32
C GLU A 485 56.34 -63.56 21.27
N GLN A 486 56.12 -63.41 22.59
CA GLN A 486 55.05 -63.79 23.57
C GLN A 486 55.08 -62.71 24.71
N ALA A 487 54.20 -62.59 25.71
CA ALA A 487 52.74 -62.79 25.89
C ALA A 487 52.40 -62.48 27.38
N ASP A 488 51.22 -61.89 27.66
CA ASP A 488 50.45 -61.80 28.95
C ASP A 488 49.83 -60.38 29.16
N ALA A 489 48.65 -60.20 29.78
CA ALA A 489 47.53 -61.12 30.06
C ALA A 489 46.23 -60.34 30.41
N LEU A 490 45.07 -60.97 30.14
CA LEU A 490 43.77 -60.82 30.82
C LEU A 490 43.07 -59.43 30.92
N ALA A 491 42.11 -59.22 30.01
CA ALA A 491 40.73 -58.71 30.16
C ALA A 491 40.25 -57.97 31.45
N GLY A 492 39.45 -56.90 31.25
CA GLY A 492 38.59 -56.31 32.30
C GLY A 492 37.68 -55.16 31.85
N ASP A 493 36.38 -55.33 32.11
CA ASP A 493 35.16 -54.52 31.86
C ASP A 493 35.16 -52.99 32.14
N HIS A 494 34.04 -52.31 31.82
CA HIS A 494 33.82 -50.86 31.89
C HIS A 494 33.68 -50.26 33.30
N SER A 495 34.24 -49.05 33.52
CA SER A 495 33.57 -47.93 34.24
C SER A 495 34.35 -46.60 34.08
N HIS A 496 33.71 -45.46 34.32
CA HIS A 496 34.36 -44.14 34.38
C HIS A 496 34.72 -43.75 35.82
N GLU A 497 35.93 -43.23 36.06
CA GLU A 497 36.19 -42.05 36.92
C GLU A 497 37.67 -41.59 36.82
N GLY A 498 37.98 -40.36 37.25
CA GLY A 498 39.32 -40.03 37.77
C GLY A 498 40.46 -39.62 36.80
N SER A 499 40.31 -38.49 36.11
CA SER A 499 41.37 -37.48 35.84
C SER A 499 42.86 -37.90 35.66
N ALA A 500 43.38 -37.82 34.44
CA ALA A 500 44.73 -37.28 34.14
C ALA A 500 44.89 -36.98 32.64
N GLU A 501 45.18 -35.72 32.28
CA GLU A 501 45.53 -35.34 30.90
C GLU A 501 47.03 -35.55 30.63
N PRO A 502 47.43 -36.10 29.47
CA PRO A 502 48.74 -35.82 28.89
C PRO A 502 48.75 -34.35 28.41
N ALA A 503 49.65 -33.53 28.96
CA ALA A 503 49.61 -32.08 28.76
C ALA A 503 49.71 -31.65 27.28
N ALA A 504 48.75 -30.82 26.83
CA ALA A 504 48.75 -30.23 25.50
C ALA A 504 49.95 -29.27 25.31
N GLY A 505 50.71 -29.48 24.24
CA GLY A 505 51.90 -28.69 23.93
C GLY A 505 51.56 -27.38 23.21
N PHE A 506 51.44 -26.29 23.97
CA PHE A 506 51.14 -24.95 23.44
C PHE A 506 52.10 -24.57 22.29
N GLY A 507 51.55 -24.34 21.09
CA GLY A 507 52.30 -23.87 19.91
C GLY A 507 52.36 -24.82 18.70
N ARG A 508 51.64 -25.95 18.70
CA ARG A 508 51.45 -26.74 17.46
C ARG A 508 50.27 -26.23 16.64
N ALA A 509 50.49 -26.04 15.34
CA ALA A 509 49.51 -25.45 14.43
C ALA A 509 48.35 -26.40 14.07
N ASP A 510 48.58 -27.71 14.16
CA ASP A 510 47.61 -28.73 13.74
C ASP A 510 46.44 -28.86 14.73
N ASP A 511 46.66 -28.66 16.04
CA ASP A 511 45.61 -28.72 17.08
C ASP A 511 44.57 -27.59 16.90
N ILE A 512 45.03 -26.37 16.57
CA ILE A 512 44.16 -25.19 16.37
C ILE A 512 43.23 -25.37 15.15
N LEU A 513 43.66 -26.12 14.14
CA LEU A 513 42.85 -26.45 12.97
C LEU A 513 41.80 -27.54 13.26
N ALA A 514 42.07 -28.44 14.20
CA ALA A 514 41.14 -29.50 14.58
C ALA A 514 39.95 -28.97 15.39
N GLU A 515 40.19 -28.10 16.39
CA GLU A 515 39.14 -27.64 17.32
C GLU A 515 38.11 -26.68 16.68
N TYR A 516 38.47 -26.02 15.57
CA TYR A 516 37.62 -25.05 14.86
C TYR A 516 37.25 -25.50 13.42
N GLY A 517 37.56 -26.75 13.05
CA GLY A 517 37.53 -27.26 11.67
C GLY A 517 36.21 -27.82 11.13
N HIS A 518 35.05 -27.51 11.74
CA HIS A 518 33.76 -28.10 11.34
C HIS A 518 32.72 -27.04 10.91
N THR A 519 32.68 -26.74 9.61
CA THR A 519 31.65 -25.90 8.98
C THR A 519 31.02 -26.62 7.78
N HIS A 520 29.81 -27.16 7.96
CA HIS A 520 29.11 -28.00 6.98
C HIS A 520 28.39 -27.22 5.86
N ASP A 521 29.00 -26.15 5.31
CA ASP A 521 28.39 -25.29 4.26
C ASP A 521 29.35 -24.93 3.10
N HIS A 522 30.42 -25.71 2.89
CA HIS A 522 31.46 -25.38 1.90
C HIS A 522 31.05 -25.42 0.42
N ALA A 523 29.92 -26.04 0.08
CA ALA A 523 29.47 -26.17 -1.31
C ALA A 523 29.05 -24.84 -1.95
N GLU A 524 28.49 -23.90 -1.18
CA GLU A 524 27.89 -22.69 -1.74
C GLU A 524 28.96 -21.65 -2.14
N ALA A 525 30.00 -21.46 -1.32
CA ALA A 525 31.12 -20.54 -1.61
C ALA A 525 31.82 -20.88 -2.93
N ALA A 526 31.96 -22.16 -3.26
CA ALA A 526 32.54 -22.63 -4.52
C ALA A 526 31.70 -22.24 -5.76
N THR A 527 30.44 -21.81 -5.61
CA THR A 527 29.60 -21.32 -6.72
C THR A 527 29.71 -19.80 -6.96
N LEU A 528 30.16 -19.03 -5.95
CA LEU A 528 30.17 -17.56 -6.00
C LEU A 528 31.28 -16.96 -6.89
N LEU A 529 32.38 -17.68 -7.09
CA LEU A 529 33.50 -17.23 -7.93
C LEU A 529 33.34 -17.73 -9.38
N ASP A 530 33.52 -16.85 -10.34
CA ASP A 530 33.46 -17.19 -11.77
C ASP A 530 34.68 -18.04 -12.23
N PRO A 531 34.62 -18.67 -13.42
CA PRO A 531 35.69 -19.54 -13.91
C PRO A 531 37.00 -18.85 -14.30
N GLU A 532 37.06 -17.52 -14.37
CA GLU A 532 38.28 -16.75 -14.64
C GLU A 532 38.96 -16.34 -13.34
N THR A 533 38.21 -15.74 -12.40
CA THR A 533 38.67 -15.43 -11.04
C THR A 533 39.24 -16.68 -10.33
N LYS A 534 38.58 -17.84 -10.48
CA LYS A 534 39.09 -19.13 -9.98
C LYS A 534 40.47 -19.50 -10.55
N LYS A 535 40.78 -19.17 -11.81
CA LYS A 535 42.10 -19.42 -12.41
C LYS A 535 43.15 -18.46 -11.85
N ILE A 536 42.80 -17.19 -11.66
CA ILE A 536 43.69 -16.19 -11.06
C ILE A 536 44.04 -16.59 -9.61
N LEU A 537 43.05 -17.07 -8.84
CA LEU A 537 43.28 -17.58 -7.47
C LEU A 537 44.15 -18.84 -7.46
N LYS A 538 43.94 -19.79 -8.38
CA LYS A 538 44.84 -20.95 -8.56
C LYS A 538 46.29 -20.52 -8.87
N SER A 539 46.48 -19.51 -9.72
CA SER A 539 47.80 -18.95 -10.01
C SER A 539 48.45 -18.32 -8.77
N ALA A 540 47.68 -17.60 -7.95
CA ALA A 540 48.17 -17.10 -6.66
C ALA A 540 48.65 -18.23 -5.75
N LEU A 541 47.83 -19.28 -5.57
CA LEU A 541 48.16 -20.44 -4.73
C LEU A 541 49.41 -21.20 -5.22
N ALA A 542 49.60 -21.31 -6.53
CA ALA A 542 50.78 -21.93 -7.13
C ALA A 542 52.06 -21.12 -6.89
N GLU A 543 52.01 -19.79 -7.02
CA GLU A 543 53.13 -18.90 -6.68
C GLU A 543 53.45 -18.96 -5.17
N MET A 544 52.43 -18.94 -4.31
CA MET A 544 52.60 -19.08 -2.85
C MET A 544 53.25 -20.42 -2.46
N TRP A 545 52.98 -21.51 -3.19
CA TRP A 545 53.65 -22.81 -2.97
C TRP A 545 55.15 -22.75 -3.30
N GLN A 546 55.53 -22.05 -4.37
CA GLN A 546 56.95 -21.89 -4.73
C GLN A 546 57.70 -20.95 -3.78
N ALA A 547 57.01 -19.91 -3.27
CA ALA A 547 57.52 -19.08 -2.18
C ALA A 547 57.76 -19.92 -0.91
N GLU A 548 56.75 -20.67 -0.45
CA GLU A 548 56.85 -21.61 0.68
C GLU A 548 58.04 -22.56 0.49
N LEU A 549 58.14 -23.23 -0.66
CA LEU A 549 59.23 -24.16 -0.97
C LEU A 549 60.63 -23.53 -0.84
N HIS A 550 60.83 -22.31 -1.36
CA HIS A 550 62.12 -21.63 -1.28
C HIS A 550 62.42 -21.04 0.10
N LEU A 551 61.41 -20.59 0.85
CA LEU A 551 61.56 -20.13 2.23
C LEU A 551 62.01 -21.29 3.14
N ARG A 552 61.36 -22.45 3.05
CA ARG A 552 61.72 -23.66 3.82
C ARG A 552 63.06 -24.28 3.40
N GLN A 553 63.60 -23.91 2.24
CA GLN A 553 64.97 -24.25 1.78
C GLN A 553 66.04 -23.24 2.22
N GLY A 554 65.70 -22.22 3.02
CA GLY A 554 66.66 -21.19 3.42
C GLY A 554 67.06 -20.24 2.29
N ALA A 555 66.21 -20.08 1.28
CA ALA A 555 66.48 -19.30 0.06
C ALA A 555 65.48 -18.14 -0.14
N PRO A 556 65.31 -17.20 0.82
CA PRO A 556 64.32 -16.12 0.74
C PRO A 556 64.49 -15.24 -0.51
N ALA A 557 65.74 -14.99 -0.95
CA ALA A 557 66.02 -14.26 -2.19
C ALA A 557 65.53 -14.98 -3.48
N LYS A 558 65.23 -16.27 -3.42
CA LYS A 558 64.53 -17.01 -4.49
C LYS A 558 63.01 -17.03 -4.30
N ALA A 559 62.50 -16.88 -3.08
CA ALA A 559 61.07 -16.83 -2.78
C ALA A 559 60.43 -15.49 -3.17
N LEU A 560 61.10 -14.38 -2.87
CA LEU A 560 60.62 -13.00 -3.06
C LEU A 560 59.97 -12.70 -4.44
N PRO A 561 60.47 -13.21 -5.59
CA PRO A 561 59.80 -13.02 -6.88
C PRO A 561 58.46 -13.75 -7.01
N TYR A 562 58.29 -14.91 -6.34
CA TYR A 562 57.03 -15.65 -6.32
C TYR A 562 56.03 -15.00 -5.35
N GLU A 563 56.47 -14.56 -4.17
CA GLU A 563 55.66 -13.78 -3.22
C GLU A 563 55.05 -12.52 -3.87
N ASN A 564 55.85 -11.79 -4.66
CA ASN A 564 55.40 -10.60 -5.38
C ASN A 564 54.40 -10.93 -6.51
N ARG A 565 54.55 -12.06 -7.22
CA ARG A 565 53.56 -12.51 -8.21
C ARG A 565 52.28 -13.00 -7.55
N ALA A 566 52.36 -13.71 -6.43
CA ALA A 566 51.21 -14.06 -5.60
C ALA A 566 50.43 -12.82 -5.15
N LEU A 567 51.12 -11.78 -4.64
CA LEU A 567 50.49 -10.50 -4.30
C LEU A 567 49.82 -9.82 -5.51
N GLY A 568 50.41 -9.95 -6.70
CA GLY A 568 49.82 -9.47 -7.96
C GLY A 568 48.50 -10.18 -8.29
N PHE A 569 48.48 -11.51 -8.26
CA PHE A 569 47.27 -12.30 -8.51
C PHE A 569 46.20 -12.10 -7.42
N ILE A 570 46.56 -11.98 -6.14
CA ILE A 570 45.61 -11.67 -5.05
C ILE A 570 44.91 -10.32 -5.30
N LYS A 571 45.63 -9.29 -5.75
CA LYS A 571 45.04 -7.99 -6.11
C LYS A 571 44.06 -8.10 -7.30
N GLN A 572 44.39 -8.91 -8.30
CA GLN A 572 43.50 -9.15 -9.45
C GLN A 572 42.21 -9.88 -9.04
N VAL A 573 42.30 -10.85 -8.12
CA VAL A 573 41.11 -11.49 -7.50
C VAL A 573 40.27 -10.43 -6.76
N GLN A 574 40.88 -9.62 -5.89
CA GLN A 574 40.18 -8.57 -5.15
C GLN A 574 39.49 -7.52 -6.04
N GLN A 575 40.04 -7.25 -7.24
CA GLN A 575 39.45 -6.33 -8.22
C GLN A 575 38.28 -6.96 -9.00
N SER A 576 38.36 -8.26 -9.33
CA SER A 576 37.31 -8.99 -10.03
C SER A 576 36.13 -9.34 -9.11
N THR A 577 36.38 -9.72 -7.85
CA THR A 577 35.35 -10.05 -6.85
C THR A 577 34.68 -8.83 -6.21
N ARG A 578 34.29 -7.81 -7.00
CA ARG A 578 33.42 -6.71 -6.52
C ARG A 578 31.95 -7.15 -6.37
N ILE A 579 31.75 -8.32 -5.76
CA ILE A 579 30.45 -8.78 -5.28
C ILE A 579 30.09 -7.92 -4.08
N TYR A 580 29.13 -7.01 -4.27
CA TYR A 580 28.50 -6.31 -3.16
C TYR A 580 27.64 -7.30 -2.37
N LEU A 581 28.27 -8.00 -1.42
CA LEU A 581 27.56 -8.65 -0.33
C LEU A 581 26.76 -7.56 0.39
N ALA A 582 25.44 -7.56 0.17
CA ALA A 582 24.53 -6.76 0.98
C ALA A 582 24.78 -7.09 2.46
N ARG A 583 24.69 -6.09 3.33
CA ARG A 583 24.95 -6.26 4.78
C ARG A 583 24.26 -7.52 5.27
N VAL A 584 25.06 -8.50 5.70
CA VAL A 584 24.55 -9.75 6.25
C VAL A 584 23.53 -9.41 7.33
N GLY A 585 22.41 -10.13 7.33
CA GLY A 585 21.37 -9.96 8.35
C GLY A 585 21.97 -10.09 9.75
N LEU A 586 21.31 -9.52 10.75
CA LEU A 586 21.78 -9.63 12.13
C LEU A 586 21.51 -11.06 12.63
N GLU A 587 22.44 -11.96 12.32
CA GLU A 587 22.46 -13.34 12.80
C GLU A 587 22.59 -13.31 14.32
N LEU A 588 21.46 -13.50 14.97
CA LEU A 588 21.38 -13.83 16.38
C LEU A 588 21.92 -15.25 16.57
N PRO A 589 22.63 -15.55 17.66
CA PRO A 589 23.00 -16.92 17.97
C PRO A 589 21.74 -17.80 18.04
N PRO A 590 21.82 -19.08 17.62
CA PRO A 590 20.68 -19.98 17.64
C PRO A 590 20.07 -20.04 19.04
N VAL A 591 18.75 -20.00 19.13
CA VAL A 591 18.03 -19.97 20.40
C VAL A 591 18.25 -21.30 21.11
N ASP A 592 18.90 -21.24 22.28
CA ASP A 592 19.03 -22.38 23.17
C ASP A 592 17.66 -22.76 23.74
N GLU A 593 17.00 -23.71 23.09
CA GLU A 593 15.70 -24.25 23.47
C GLU A 593 15.70 -24.84 24.90
N SER A 594 16.86 -25.27 25.43
CA SER A 594 16.95 -25.77 26.83
C SER A 594 16.81 -24.66 27.87
N ARG A 595 17.12 -23.40 27.50
CA ARG A 595 17.00 -22.21 28.35
C ARG A 595 15.76 -21.38 28.04
N ARG A 596 14.94 -21.82 27.09
CA ARG A 596 13.67 -21.16 26.74
C ARG A 596 12.72 -21.23 27.93
N LEU A 597 12.12 -20.09 28.29
CA LEU A 597 11.28 -19.89 29.49
C LEU A 597 11.99 -20.06 30.85
N SER A 598 13.30 -20.35 30.92
CA SER A 598 14.02 -20.60 32.18
C SER A 598 14.58 -19.34 32.87
N GLY A 599 14.26 -18.14 32.36
CA GLY A 599 14.79 -16.87 32.87
C GLY A 599 14.08 -16.39 34.15
N GLU A 600 14.84 -15.79 35.07
CA GLU A 600 14.26 -15.16 36.27
C GLU A 600 13.29 -14.04 35.88
N ARG A 601 12.11 -14.04 36.51
CA ARG A 601 11.06 -13.03 36.29
C ARG A 601 11.14 -11.85 37.26
N ALA A 602 12.21 -11.76 38.05
CA ALA A 602 12.44 -10.68 38.99
C ALA A 602 12.55 -9.33 38.26
N GLY A 603 11.78 -8.32 38.68
CA GLY A 603 11.74 -7.00 38.04
C GLY A 603 10.97 -6.94 36.71
N LEU A 604 10.66 -8.06 36.06
CA LEU A 604 9.83 -8.10 34.86
C LEU A 604 8.36 -7.78 35.23
N ARG A 605 7.92 -6.55 34.93
CA ARG A 605 6.50 -6.24 34.85
C ARG A 605 5.91 -6.92 33.61
N ASP A 606 4.71 -7.46 33.75
CA ASP A 606 3.90 -7.87 32.62
C ASP A 606 3.70 -6.65 31.69
N PRO A 607 4.06 -6.72 30.39
CA PRO A 607 3.83 -5.62 29.48
C PRO A 607 2.33 -5.38 29.40
N ARG A 608 1.85 -4.21 29.84
CA ARG A 608 0.47 -3.77 29.59
C ARG A 608 0.21 -3.96 28.10
N GLY A 609 -0.72 -4.85 27.77
CA GLY A 609 -0.86 -5.37 26.41
C GLY A 609 -0.98 -4.26 25.37
N VAL A 610 -0.47 -4.51 24.16
CA VAL A 610 -0.42 -3.54 23.04
C VAL A 610 -1.81 -3.06 22.58
N LEU A 611 -2.88 -3.57 23.20
CA LEU A 611 -4.22 -3.00 23.22
C LEU A 611 -4.24 -1.66 23.96
N VAL A 612 -3.72 -0.61 23.30
CA VAL A 612 -4.06 0.77 23.62
C VAL A 612 -5.58 0.89 23.54
N ALA A 613 -6.21 1.40 24.59
CA ALA A 613 -7.65 1.67 24.56
C ALA A 613 -7.96 2.67 23.44
N THR A 614 -9.00 2.39 22.63
CA THR A 614 -9.42 3.29 21.54
C THR A 614 -9.57 4.71 22.05
N SER A 615 -9.07 5.67 21.27
CA SER A 615 -8.92 7.05 21.69
C SER A 615 -10.25 7.69 22.09
N VAL A 616 -10.28 8.26 23.31
CA VAL A 616 -11.36 9.12 23.83
C VAL A 616 -11.72 10.25 22.83
N GLU A 617 -10.77 10.64 21.98
CA GLU A 617 -10.94 11.59 20.89
C GLU A 617 -12.07 11.27 19.90
N GLU A 618 -12.52 10.02 19.78
CA GLU A 618 -13.58 9.60 18.85
C GLU A 618 -14.89 9.21 19.59
N GLN A 619 -14.88 9.30 20.92
CA GLN A 619 -15.98 8.85 21.77
C GLN A 619 -17.34 9.51 21.44
N PRO A 620 -17.46 10.83 21.16
CA PRO A 620 -18.75 11.45 20.82
C PRO A 620 -19.44 10.86 19.58
N LEU A 621 -18.65 10.38 18.60
CA LEU A 621 -19.16 9.72 17.40
C LEU A 621 -19.66 8.30 17.72
N ILE A 622 -18.93 7.59 18.59
CA ILE A 622 -19.27 6.23 19.06
C ILE A 622 -20.55 6.28 19.92
N ASP A 623 -20.61 7.20 20.88
CA ASP A 623 -21.76 7.39 21.78
C ASP A 623 -23.01 7.77 20.98
N ALA A 624 -22.88 8.68 20.01
CA ALA A 624 -23.98 9.05 19.13
C ALA A 624 -24.50 7.86 18.30
N TYR A 625 -23.61 7.00 17.81
CA TYR A 625 -24.00 5.80 17.08
C TYR A 625 -24.69 4.76 17.99
N GLN A 626 -24.18 4.55 19.21
CA GLN A 626 -24.77 3.64 20.20
C GLN A 626 -26.18 4.12 20.62
N ALA A 627 -26.34 5.41 20.97
CA ALA A 627 -27.62 5.98 21.33
C ALA A 627 -28.70 5.80 20.24
N LEU A 628 -28.31 5.81 18.95
CA LEU A 628 -29.21 5.54 17.83
C LEU A 628 -29.53 4.06 17.63
N GLN A 629 -28.58 3.15 17.94
CA GLN A 629 -28.82 1.70 17.93
C GLN A 629 -29.77 1.28 19.05
N ASP A 630 -29.60 1.82 20.25
CA ASP A 630 -30.47 1.58 21.41
C ASP A 630 -31.85 2.28 21.29
N GLY A 631 -32.09 3.01 20.20
CA GLY A 631 -33.37 3.65 19.89
C GLY A 631 -33.62 4.98 20.59
N GLY A 632 -32.61 5.54 21.27
CA GLY A 632 -32.62 6.88 21.84
C GLY A 632 -32.31 7.99 20.82
N LEU A 633 -31.68 9.05 21.32
CA LEU A 633 -31.19 10.21 20.57
C LEU A 633 -29.77 10.53 21.08
N PRO A 634 -28.86 11.00 20.20
CA PRO A 634 -27.51 11.39 20.61
C PRO A 634 -27.50 12.72 21.37
N GLU A 635 -26.42 13.00 22.11
CA GLU A 635 -26.16 14.32 22.68
C GLU A 635 -25.71 15.29 21.56
N PHE A 636 -26.71 15.85 20.84
CA PHE A 636 -26.49 16.68 19.65
C PHE A 636 -25.48 17.81 19.83
N GLU A 637 -25.49 18.53 20.96
CA GLU A 637 -24.54 19.62 21.22
C GLU A 637 -23.08 19.12 21.28
N VAL A 638 -22.84 17.94 21.86
CA VAL A 638 -21.51 17.33 21.98
C VAL A 638 -21.06 16.80 20.62
N LEU A 639 -21.96 16.14 19.87
CA LEU A 639 -21.70 15.68 18.51
C LEU A 639 -21.41 16.85 17.55
N GLU A 640 -22.18 17.94 17.63
CA GLU A 640 -22.00 19.14 16.79
C GLU A 640 -20.75 19.95 17.18
N ALA A 641 -20.38 20.00 18.47
CA ALA A 641 -19.09 20.56 18.87
C ALA A 641 -17.92 19.74 18.29
N TRP A 642 -17.97 18.42 18.44
CA TRP A 642 -16.95 17.51 17.93
C TRP A 642 -16.83 17.54 16.39
N LEU A 643 -17.96 17.52 15.67
CA LEU A 643 -17.99 17.62 14.20
C LEU A 643 -17.41 18.96 13.69
N ARG A 644 -17.54 20.05 14.46
CA ARG A 644 -16.93 21.34 14.10
C ARG A 644 -15.42 21.39 14.34
N GLU A 645 -14.93 20.80 15.43
CA GLU A 645 -13.49 20.75 15.70
C GLU A 645 -12.76 19.79 14.74
N ARG A 646 -13.35 18.61 14.49
CA ARG A 646 -12.64 17.45 13.89
C ARG A 646 -13.21 16.99 12.55
N GLY A 647 -14.34 17.52 12.12
CA GLY A 647 -15.00 17.14 10.86
C GLY A 647 -14.13 17.29 9.62
N LYS A 648 -13.13 18.17 9.59
CA LYS A 648 -12.17 18.29 8.47
C LYS A 648 -11.37 17.00 8.18
N ARG A 649 -11.42 15.99 9.07
CA ARG A 649 -10.84 14.65 8.86
C ARG A 649 -11.82 13.61 8.29
N LEU A 650 -13.11 13.92 8.18
CA LEU A 650 -14.16 12.99 7.77
C LEU A 650 -14.56 13.20 6.29
N PRO A 651 -14.77 12.13 5.50
CA PRO A 651 -15.15 12.26 4.08
C PRO A 651 -16.49 12.96 3.81
N ASP A 652 -17.42 12.97 4.79
CA ASP A 652 -18.76 13.56 4.65
C ASP A 652 -19.20 14.30 5.93
N ALA A 653 -18.36 15.23 6.40
CA ALA A 653 -18.65 16.03 7.59
C ALA A 653 -19.95 16.85 7.47
N LEU A 654 -20.18 17.48 6.31
CA LEU A 654 -21.39 18.27 6.07
C LEU A 654 -22.65 17.40 6.01
N GLY A 655 -22.58 16.19 5.45
CA GLY A 655 -23.70 15.25 5.44
C GLY A 655 -24.05 14.73 6.83
N LEU A 656 -23.05 14.48 7.69
CA LEU A 656 -23.24 14.17 9.11
C LEU A 656 -23.93 15.33 9.85
N ILE A 657 -23.41 16.54 9.69
CA ILE A 657 -23.97 17.77 10.28
C ILE A 657 -25.43 17.99 9.83
N ALA A 658 -25.73 17.81 8.54
CA ALA A 658 -27.09 17.90 8.00
C ALA A 658 -28.03 16.82 8.59
N ALA A 659 -27.55 15.58 8.72
CA ALA A 659 -28.35 14.49 9.27
C ALA A 659 -28.59 14.64 10.79
N ALA A 660 -27.65 15.25 11.51
CA ALA A 660 -27.81 15.62 12.92
C ALA A 660 -28.88 16.72 13.09
N ASP A 661 -28.76 17.84 12.37
CA ASP A 661 -29.75 18.94 12.38
C ASP A 661 -31.16 18.45 11.99
N ALA A 662 -31.27 17.56 11.00
CA ALA A 662 -32.55 16.95 10.61
C ALA A 662 -33.20 16.12 11.73
N LEU A 663 -32.44 15.23 12.40
CA LEU A 663 -32.99 14.42 13.50
C LEU A 663 -33.24 15.24 14.78
N LYS A 664 -32.44 16.29 15.02
CA LYS A 664 -32.62 17.23 16.14
C LYS A 664 -33.95 17.98 16.04
N ARG A 665 -34.38 18.32 14.82
CA ARG A 665 -35.66 18.97 14.51
C ARG A 665 -36.84 18.01 14.51
N GLU A 666 -36.66 16.82 13.96
CA GLU A 666 -37.70 15.79 13.91
C GLU A 666 -37.26 14.48 14.61
N PRO A 667 -37.24 14.42 15.96
CA PRO A 667 -36.80 13.23 16.70
C PRO A 667 -37.56 11.94 16.40
N ALA A 668 -38.80 12.07 15.90
CA ALA A 668 -39.68 10.99 15.45
C ALA A 668 -39.44 10.56 13.98
N CYS A 669 -38.63 11.29 13.20
CA CYS A 669 -38.35 10.97 11.81
C CYS A 669 -37.47 9.72 11.67
N ALA A 670 -38.10 8.57 11.51
CA ALA A 670 -37.42 7.27 11.35
C ALA A 670 -36.47 7.23 10.12
N THR A 671 -36.75 8.03 9.08
CA THR A 671 -35.86 8.19 7.92
C THR A 671 -34.59 8.97 8.29
N CYS A 672 -34.74 10.10 8.97
CA CYS A 672 -33.66 10.96 9.43
C CYS A 672 -32.75 10.20 10.42
N ARG A 673 -33.36 9.42 11.32
CA ARG A 673 -32.65 8.54 12.26
C ARG A 673 -31.75 7.54 11.54
N ARG A 674 -32.26 6.86 10.51
CA ARG A 674 -31.47 5.93 9.70
C ARG A 674 -30.39 6.65 8.90
N GLN A 675 -30.69 7.80 8.29
CA GLN A 675 -29.70 8.59 7.55
C GLN A 675 -28.52 9.04 8.42
N LEU A 676 -28.77 9.46 9.67
CA LEU A 676 -27.71 9.78 10.61
C LEU A 676 -26.92 8.53 11.02
N GLN A 677 -27.60 7.42 11.32
CA GLN A 677 -26.98 6.15 11.69
C GLN A 677 -26.11 5.56 10.56
N ASP A 678 -26.56 5.61 9.30
CA ASP A 678 -25.83 5.14 8.13
C ASP A 678 -24.56 5.97 7.88
N ARG A 679 -24.64 7.31 8.03
CA ARG A 679 -23.46 8.19 7.90
C ARG A 679 -22.49 8.05 9.07
N LEU A 680 -22.99 7.94 10.30
CA LEU A 680 -22.15 7.70 11.49
C LEU A 680 -21.38 6.38 11.34
N TRP A 681 -22.03 5.31 10.87
CA TRP A 681 -21.37 4.03 10.59
C TRP A 681 -20.22 4.17 9.59
N ALA A 682 -20.40 4.97 8.53
CA ALA A 682 -19.36 5.24 7.53
C ALA A 682 -18.20 6.11 8.05
N ALA A 683 -18.39 6.80 9.18
CA ALA A 683 -17.40 7.65 9.83
C ALA A 683 -16.75 7.02 11.08
N LEU A 684 -17.25 5.88 11.57
CA LEU A 684 -16.64 5.17 12.70
C LEU A 684 -15.20 4.73 12.38
N PRO A 685 -14.28 4.80 13.36
CA PRO A 685 -12.91 4.34 13.16
C PRO A 685 -12.88 2.85 12.86
N THR A 686 -12.14 2.43 11.82
CA THR A 686 -11.84 1.01 11.61
C THR A 686 -11.03 0.49 12.80
N PRO A 687 -11.49 -0.55 13.52
CA PRO A 687 -10.79 -1.03 14.71
C PRO A 687 -9.39 -1.54 14.35
N ALA A 688 -8.39 -1.23 15.20
CA ALA A 688 -6.98 -1.51 14.91
C ALA A 688 -6.64 -3.00 14.70
N ALA A 689 -7.45 -3.91 15.26
CA ALA A 689 -7.35 -5.36 15.07
C ALA A 689 -8.24 -5.89 13.91
N GLY A 690 -8.90 -5.02 13.15
CA GLY A 690 -9.74 -5.39 12.03
C GLY A 690 -8.92 -5.96 10.88
N THR A 691 -9.26 -7.16 10.41
CA THR A 691 -8.71 -7.73 9.19
C THR A 691 -9.12 -6.87 8.00
N ARG A 692 -8.22 -5.99 7.56
CA ARG A 692 -8.39 -5.25 6.30
C ARG A 692 -8.64 -6.26 5.19
N GLN A 693 -9.74 -6.09 4.46
CA GLN A 693 -9.84 -6.70 3.13
C GLN A 693 -8.63 -6.23 2.32
N ARG A 694 -8.07 -7.10 1.46
CA ARG A 694 -7.17 -6.61 0.41
C ARG A 694 -7.97 -5.55 -0.37
N ALA A 695 -7.36 -4.39 -0.60
CA ALA A 695 -7.94 -3.40 -1.49
C ALA A 695 -8.29 -4.11 -2.81
N GLU A 696 -9.45 -3.81 -3.39
CA GLU A 696 -9.67 -4.21 -4.78
C GLU A 696 -8.54 -3.61 -5.61
N PRO A 697 -7.86 -4.39 -6.47
CA PRO A 697 -6.86 -3.84 -7.37
C PRO A 697 -7.50 -2.73 -8.21
N ASP A 698 -6.73 -1.68 -8.48
CA ASP A 698 -7.12 -0.64 -9.42
C ASP A 698 -7.17 -1.22 -10.86
N PRO A 699 -7.60 -0.48 -11.89
CA PRO A 699 -7.65 -1.00 -13.26
C PRO A 699 -6.33 -1.58 -13.76
N ALA A 700 -5.18 -0.97 -13.41
CA ALA A 700 -3.87 -1.51 -13.77
C ALA A 700 -3.52 -2.78 -12.98
N GLY A 701 -3.78 -2.79 -11.66
CA GLY A 701 -3.60 -3.97 -10.82
C GLY A 701 -4.48 -5.16 -11.22
N ARG A 702 -5.70 -4.93 -11.72
CA ARG A 702 -6.56 -5.98 -12.32
C ARG A 702 -5.90 -6.55 -13.57
N GLN A 703 -5.53 -5.67 -14.51
CA GLN A 703 -4.88 -6.08 -15.76
C GLN A 703 -3.57 -6.86 -15.52
N TYR A 704 -2.77 -6.46 -14.54
CA TYR A 704 -1.55 -7.17 -14.13
C TYR A 704 -1.84 -8.57 -13.55
N LEU A 705 -2.90 -8.71 -12.73
CA LEU A 705 -3.32 -10.00 -12.17
C LEU A 705 -3.95 -10.91 -13.23
N ASP A 706 -4.68 -10.34 -14.20
CA ASP A 706 -5.23 -11.09 -15.34
C ASP A 706 -4.12 -11.62 -16.26
N ILE A 707 -3.03 -10.87 -16.45
CA ILE A 707 -1.81 -11.32 -17.16
C ILE A 707 -1.14 -12.48 -16.40
N LEU A 708 -0.89 -12.31 -15.10
CA LEU A 708 -0.31 -13.38 -14.25
C LEU A 708 -1.20 -14.65 -14.20
N ALA A 709 -2.52 -14.50 -14.29
CA ALA A 709 -3.45 -15.62 -14.38
C ALA A 709 -3.41 -16.32 -15.76
N GLY A 710 -3.07 -15.59 -16.83
CA GLY A 710 -2.87 -16.13 -18.17
C GLY A 710 -1.57 -16.93 -18.30
N GLU A 711 -0.47 -16.46 -17.71
CA GLU A 711 0.81 -17.18 -17.69
C GLU A 711 0.79 -18.46 -16.83
N ALA A 712 -0.25 -18.65 -16.01
CA ALA A 712 -0.44 -19.82 -15.16
C ALA A 712 -1.16 -21.01 -15.85
N GLN A 713 -1.35 -20.97 -17.17
CA GLN A 713 -1.88 -22.09 -17.98
C GLN A 713 -0.84 -22.57 -19.00
N PRO A 714 -0.52 -23.88 -19.05
CA PRO A 714 0.41 -24.47 -20.01
C PRO A 714 -0.23 -24.77 -21.39
#